data_AF-A0A0G0I2H9-F1
#
_entry.id   AF-A0A0G0I2H9-F1
#
_cell.length_a   1.000
_cell.length_b   1.000
_cell.length_c   1.000
_cell.angle_alpha   90.00
_cell.angle_beta   90.00
_cell.angle_gamma   90.00
#
_symmetry.space_group_name_H-M   'P 1'
#
loop_
_entity.id
_entity.type
_entity.pdbx_description
1 polymer ?
#
loop_
_entity_poly.entity_id
_entity_poly.type
_entity_poly.pdbx_seq_one_letter_code
_entity_poly.pdbx_strand_id
1 'polypeptide(L)'
;MLKNIFFILLFLILYAFPENAYALGSSYISVVNPVRGADFWDLPDQNPYTAVFGQMQIIKEFNIPATWLIRFDALSDNQIITILKNSSPTQEKGLFLEITPSWTKMAGVNYNQQSVWHNAGSAFLTGYGREEREKLIDAAFVKFKEVFGGFPSSVGAWWIDSYSLSYMQKKYNIVSALIVADQYTTDNYQIWGQYWSAPYYPNRQNALIPAQNEADKIPVTIMQWAARDPVNAYGDGVQESTYSVQANDYLDYHSLKTDYFGKLVDIFTEQQFNAVNHIVVGLENSYLWSSYQEEYKNQLMLLSQKEKAGQFSLISMGDFGRWYKREFPTISPEQIIEANDSLGTHKKAIWYMNPYYRVGWFLGSEGSIFRDVRQYISGTEEPCWRYACNELNFATFSARVLDDVTYKERQVLDVGEISNFKIEKKAGKYILSYENETGNRRIVEFFPRDISIDGKVSSIDTFILNAQNSQANQEIINLSGDVPENLKELLPNIFFKLFKFLLFLALAIFIPGYLFVRYLKQKSLGLNIFLSVCAGFVMLTLISYLGGYLKLDFLIWIYGGVGMLVFTMKGYYKELVFKKMRELLTPALLPYVLIVLTGTIFQSLLVARSGWVYDFGVGFWGPTGHDGIWHQALIAQLIKGVPPENPGFAGVALSNYHYFFDLLTAATYKLTQIPVADLLYRFYPLSFSILLGLGTYFLVNMFTKNRRGVLLSLYFVYFAGSFGWIVDLIKKQAIGGESAFWANQPVSINLNPPFAISLLIIIAVILLYKYFEENKNYWVMSLFIILAGSLIEFKVYAGIILLGGLFLHSVQKIILERNFLPLKLFLGSSVLSAAVFLPQNSQSGNLLAFSPFWFIHSMIDFPDRVGWERLSIARPAYITRGEWWKFFLIEGVGFLVFILGNLGTRFVGLWKMRNDSLILWMSVISLIMPVLFIQKGTNWNTIQFFYYFIYFAAIFSGLVWVSIYQKIPKIIGFILISFILLITPISSVATFRNAFYPNPPAMLSGGELEALNFLQSKSDGVVLTYPFDKNLRSRFSDPYSLAVYDTSAYVSAFTGKATYIEDEVQQEIFQNDYRKRLVEVKEFFGGRNSAWNREFLRVNRIHYIYVPKFFNVGVFNEIFIKKIFENREVDIFEVQI
;
A
#
# COMPACT_ATOMS: atom_id res chain seq x y z
N MET A 1 31.80 -42.03 -12.52
CA MET A 1 30.90 -42.43 -13.64
C MET A 1 29.42 -42.13 -13.38
N LEU A 2 28.89 -42.20 -12.15
CA LEU A 2 27.47 -41.87 -11.89
C LEU A 2 27.08 -40.38 -11.90
N LYS A 3 28.04 -39.43 -11.82
CA LYS A 3 27.74 -37.98 -11.85
C LYS A 3 27.50 -37.41 -13.26
N ASN A 4 27.97 -38.10 -14.30
CA ASN A 4 27.78 -37.68 -15.70
C ASN A 4 26.54 -38.33 -16.34
N ILE A 5 26.02 -39.42 -15.77
CA ILE A 5 24.81 -40.10 -16.25
C ILE A 5 23.55 -39.31 -15.85
N PHE A 6 23.56 -38.62 -14.71
CA PHE A 6 22.45 -37.76 -14.27
C PHE A 6 22.27 -36.54 -15.18
N PHE A 7 23.35 -35.95 -15.69
CA PHE A 7 23.30 -34.83 -16.64
C PHE A 7 22.82 -35.26 -18.04
N ILE A 8 23.12 -36.49 -18.47
CA ILE A 8 22.69 -37.03 -19.76
C ILE A 8 21.22 -37.50 -19.71
N LEU A 9 20.76 -38.04 -18.58
CA LEU A 9 19.34 -38.36 -18.37
C LEU A 9 18.47 -37.11 -18.21
N LEU A 10 18.99 -36.03 -17.64
CA LEU A 10 18.29 -34.73 -17.60
C LEU A 10 18.19 -34.11 -19.01
N PHE A 11 19.16 -34.35 -19.89
CA PHE A 11 19.14 -33.90 -21.29
C PHE A 11 18.20 -34.75 -22.17
N LEU A 12 18.06 -36.05 -21.87
CA LEU A 12 17.15 -36.96 -22.60
C LEU A 12 15.67 -36.78 -22.22
N ILE A 13 15.37 -36.30 -21.01
CA ILE A 13 14.00 -35.95 -20.59
C ILE A 13 13.56 -34.58 -21.18
N LEU A 14 14.50 -33.72 -21.54
CA LEU A 14 14.21 -32.48 -22.29
C LEU A 14 13.98 -32.71 -23.79
N TYR A 15 14.30 -33.89 -24.32
CA TYR A 15 14.06 -34.28 -25.72
C TYR A 15 12.81 -35.16 -25.93
N ALA A 16 12.04 -35.43 -24.88
CA ALA A 16 10.81 -36.23 -24.93
C ALA A 16 9.53 -35.39 -24.90
N PHE A 17 9.62 -34.09 -25.18
CA PHE A 17 8.43 -33.29 -25.51
C PHE A 17 8.26 -33.31 -27.03
N PRO A 18 7.10 -33.75 -27.55
CA PRO A 18 6.82 -33.59 -28.96
C PRO A 18 6.82 -32.08 -29.24
N GLU A 19 7.68 -31.63 -30.16
CA GLU A 19 7.40 -30.39 -30.86
C GLU A 19 6.08 -30.62 -31.59
N ASN A 20 5.01 -30.07 -31.02
CA ASN A 20 3.82 -29.80 -31.81
C ASN A 20 4.27 -28.80 -32.86
N ALA A 21 4.54 -29.28 -34.07
CA ALA A 21 4.53 -28.48 -35.26
C ALA A 21 3.13 -27.87 -35.36
N TYR A 22 2.94 -26.70 -34.76
CA TYR A 22 1.78 -25.87 -35.03
C TYR A 22 1.86 -25.53 -36.51
N ALA A 23 0.86 -25.96 -37.27
CA ALA A 23 0.66 -25.45 -38.61
C ALA A 23 0.74 -23.92 -38.55
N LEU A 24 1.52 -23.30 -39.44
CA LEU A 24 1.65 -21.84 -39.52
C LEU A 24 0.25 -21.22 -39.47
N GLY A 25 -0.09 -20.61 -38.34
CA GLY A 25 -1.19 -19.67 -38.28
C GLY A 25 -0.85 -18.46 -39.14
N SER A 26 -1.87 -17.75 -39.60
CA SER A 26 -1.74 -16.50 -40.37
C SER A 26 -1.21 -15.37 -39.47
N SER A 27 0.05 -15.43 -39.06
CA SER A 27 0.73 -14.45 -38.20
C SER A 27 1.61 -13.52 -39.04
N TYR A 28 1.38 -12.21 -38.89
CA TYR A 28 2.02 -11.18 -39.70
C TYR A 28 2.58 -10.05 -38.84
N ILE A 29 3.70 -9.47 -39.26
CA ILE A 29 4.23 -8.24 -38.65
C ILE A 29 4.47 -7.21 -39.74
N SER A 30 3.99 -5.99 -39.50
CA SER A 30 4.27 -4.86 -40.38
C SER A 30 5.29 -3.92 -39.74
N VAL A 31 6.46 -3.80 -40.36
CA VAL A 31 7.47 -2.82 -39.97
C VAL A 31 7.13 -1.48 -40.61
N VAL A 32 6.81 -0.48 -39.80
CA VAL A 32 6.34 0.84 -40.26
C VAL A 32 7.20 1.95 -39.68
N ASN A 33 7.65 2.87 -40.52
CA ASN A 33 8.45 4.02 -40.08
C ASN A 33 7.77 5.32 -40.53
N PRO A 34 7.15 6.06 -39.61
CA PRO A 34 6.69 7.42 -39.90
C PRO A 34 7.87 8.38 -40.10
N VAL A 35 7.77 9.23 -41.13
CA VAL A 35 8.84 10.14 -41.57
C VAL A 35 8.34 11.57 -41.56
N ARG A 36 8.82 12.37 -40.61
CA ARG A 36 8.63 13.82 -40.49
C ARG A 36 9.72 14.58 -41.26
N GLY A 37 9.36 15.73 -41.83
CA GLY A 37 10.28 16.64 -42.54
C GLY A 37 10.72 17.83 -41.69
N ALA A 38 10.99 18.96 -42.33
CA ALA A 38 11.55 20.15 -41.69
C ALA A 38 10.55 20.96 -40.84
N ASP A 39 9.23 20.81 -41.04
CA ASP A 39 8.25 21.54 -40.23
C ASP A 39 8.29 21.03 -38.77
N PHE A 40 8.33 21.96 -37.81
CA PHE A 40 8.43 21.65 -36.37
C PHE A 40 9.67 20.85 -35.96
N TRP A 41 10.69 20.76 -36.80
CA TRP A 41 11.91 20.03 -36.47
C TRP A 41 12.74 20.76 -35.42
N ASP A 42 13.02 20.10 -34.30
CA ASP A 42 13.58 20.72 -33.09
C ASP A 42 14.90 20.08 -32.60
N LEU A 43 15.43 19.06 -33.30
CA LEU A 43 16.73 18.45 -33.00
C LEU A 43 17.88 19.30 -33.61
N PRO A 44 18.67 20.05 -32.80
CA PRO A 44 19.61 21.04 -33.32
C PRO A 44 20.80 20.41 -34.08
N ASP A 45 21.20 19.20 -33.69
CA ASP A 45 22.40 18.53 -34.20
C ASP A 45 22.07 17.37 -35.17
N GLN A 46 20.81 17.24 -35.61
CA GLN A 46 20.37 16.15 -36.49
C GLN A 46 19.41 16.67 -37.56
N ASN A 47 19.62 16.31 -38.81
CA ASN A 47 18.66 16.57 -39.89
C ASN A 47 17.59 15.47 -39.96
N PRO A 48 16.36 15.76 -40.44
CA PRO A 48 15.30 14.76 -40.66
C PRO A 48 15.72 13.50 -41.40
N TYR A 49 16.65 13.67 -42.35
CA TYR A 49 17.22 12.61 -43.16
C TYR A 49 18.04 11.56 -42.38
N THR A 50 18.70 11.94 -41.28
CA THR A 50 19.72 11.11 -40.61
C THR A 50 19.16 9.78 -40.12
N ALA A 51 18.05 9.81 -39.37
CA ALA A 51 17.42 8.60 -38.86
C ALA A 51 16.82 7.74 -40.00
N VAL A 52 16.20 8.37 -41.01
CA VAL A 52 15.63 7.67 -42.17
C VAL A 52 16.71 6.88 -42.92
N PHE A 53 17.87 7.49 -43.14
CA PHE A 53 19.00 6.82 -43.78
C PHE A 53 19.49 5.62 -42.96
N GLY A 54 19.67 5.80 -41.64
CA GLY A 54 20.11 4.72 -40.75
C GLY A 54 19.12 3.57 -40.67
N GLN A 55 17.83 3.86 -40.50
CA GLN A 55 16.75 2.87 -40.51
C GLN A 55 16.73 2.09 -41.83
N MET A 56 16.83 2.79 -42.97
CA MET A 56 16.86 2.15 -44.29
C MET A 56 18.08 1.23 -44.46
N GLN A 57 19.26 1.60 -43.95
CA GLN A 57 20.44 0.73 -43.99
C GLN A 57 20.21 -0.57 -43.21
N ILE A 58 19.63 -0.48 -42.01
CA ILE A 58 19.36 -1.66 -41.17
C ILE A 58 18.26 -2.54 -41.80
N ILE A 59 17.18 -1.95 -42.33
CA ILE A 59 16.14 -2.70 -43.04
C ILE A 59 16.72 -3.45 -44.24
N LYS A 60 17.63 -2.80 -44.97
CA LYS A 60 18.34 -3.41 -46.11
C LYS A 60 19.29 -4.53 -45.67
N GLU A 61 19.97 -4.38 -44.53
CA GLU A 61 20.85 -5.41 -43.94
C GLU A 61 20.10 -6.72 -43.69
N PHE A 62 18.86 -6.64 -43.20
CA PHE A 62 18.04 -7.82 -42.88
C PHE A 62 17.05 -8.24 -43.97
N ASN A 63 16.98 -7.50 -45.08
CA ASN A 63 16.05 -7.72 -46.20
C ASN A 63 14.56 -7.74 -45.78
N ILE A 64 14.17 -6.80 -44.92
CA ILE A 64 12.83 -6.76 -44.33
C ILE A 64 11.87 -5.93 -45.21
N PRO A 65 10.66 -6.41 -45.54
CA PRO A 65 9.58 -5.58 -46.07
C PRO A 65 9.16 -4.52 -45.05
N ALA A 66 9.00 -3.27 -45.49
CA ALA A 66 8.66 -2.16 -44.59
C ALA A 66 7.74 -1.15 -45.26
N THR A 67 7.00 -0.37 -44.49
CA THR A 67 6.18 0.75 -44.99
C THR A 67 6.72 2.06 -44.44
N TRP A 68 7.02 3.01 -45.33
CA TRP A 68 7.43 4.37 -44.98
C TRP A 68 6.22 5.30 -45.10
N LEU A 69 5.74 5.83 -43.97
CA LEU A 69 4.63 6.79 -43.97
C LEU A 69 5.20 8.21 -43.96
N ILE A 70 5.07 8.92 -45.08
CA ILE A 70 5.81 10.16 -45.33
C ILE A 70 4.90 11.35 -45.06
N ARG A 71 5.29 12.24 -44.14
CA ARG A 71 4.58 13.49 -43.86
C ARG A 71 4.72 14.46 -45.02
N PHE A 72 3.74 15.35 -45.18
CA PHE A 72 3.65 16.22 -46.35
C PHE A 72 4.91 17.06 -46.60
N ASP A 73 5.50 17.64 -45.55
CA ASP A 73 6.71 18.44 -45.61
C ASP A 73 7.94 17.62 -46.03
N ALA A 74 8.02 16.35 -45.62
CA ALA A 74 9.07 15.42 -46.05
C ALA A 74 8.98 15.06 -47.54
N LEU A 75 7.83 15.23 -48.20
CA LEU A 75 7.70 15.06 -49.65
C LEU A 75 8.48 16.10 -50.46
N SER A 76 8.90 17.19 -49.81
CA SER A 76 9.71 18.25 -50.41
C SER A 76 11.20 18.15 -50.04
N ASP A 77 11.60 17.17 -49.21
CA ASP A 77 12.99 16.95 -48.85
C ASP A 77 13.69 16.05 -49.89
N ASN A 78 14.59 16.66 -50.66
CA ASN A 78 15.30 15.96 -51.73
C ASN A 78 16.16 14.79 -51.24
N GLN A 79 16.73 14.86 -50.03
CA GLN A 79 17.58 13.79 -49.52
C GLN A 79 16.72 12.57 -49.14
N ILE A 80 15.64 12.80 -48.38
CA ILE A 80 14.68 11.75 -48.00
C ILE A 80 14.05 11.11 -49.24
N ILE A 81 13.55 11.92 -50.18
CA ILE A 81 12.89 11.39 -51.38
C ILE A 81 13.85 10.60 -52.26
N THR A 82 15.10 11.04 -52.41
CA THR A 82 16.08 10.31 -53.23
C THR A 82 16.34 8.91 -52.67
N ILE A 83 16.51 8.76 -51.35
CA ILE A 83 16.74 7.44 -50.76
C ILE A 83 15.50 6.55 -50.82
N LEU A 84 14.31 7.11 -50.58
CA LEU A 84 13.07 6.34 -50.64
C LEU A 84 12.75 5.90 -52.06
N LYS A 85 12.99 6.73 -53.08
CA LYS A 85 12.86 6.33 -54.50
C LYS A 85 13.77 5.17 -54.89
N ASN A 86 14.96 5.11 -54.31
CA ASN A 86 15.97 4.08 -54.59
C ASN A 86 15.86 2.86 -53.67
N SER A 87 14.87 2.80 -52.78
CA SER A 87 14.66 1.66 -51.88
C SER A 87 14.05 0.45 -52.61
N SER A 88 14.18 -0.74 -52.00
CA SER A 88 13.65 -2.01 -52.55
C SER A 88 12.16 -1.93 -52.88
N PRO A 89 11.66 -2.65 -53.91
CA PRO A 89 10.23 -2.78 -54.18
C PRO A 89 9.41 -3.33 -53.01
N THR A 90 10.05 -4.09 -52.10
CA THR A 90 9.42 -4.60 -50.87
C THR A 90 9.22 -3.52 -49.80
N GLN A 91 9.76 -2.32 -50.01
CA GLN A 91 9.54 -1.17 -49.14
C GLN A 91 8.44 -0.29 -49.71
N GLU A 92 7.25 -0.34 -49.13
CA GLU A 92 6.10 0.46 -49.49
C GLU A 92 6.30 1.93 -49.09
N LYS A 93 5.72 2.85 -49.88
CA LYS A 93 5.66 4.28 -49.58
C LYS A 93 4.20 4.66 -49.41
N GLY A 94 3.89 5.33 -48.30
CA GLY A 94 2.56 5.82 -47.95
C GLY A 94 2.62 7.26 -47.44
N LEU A 95 1.46 7.77 -47.02
CA LEU A 95 1.34 9.13 -46.46
C LEU A 95 1.15 9.10 -44.95
N PHE A 96 1.85 9.99 -44.24
CA PHE A 96 1.59 10.30 -42.84
C PHE A 96 0.81 11.63 -42.75
N LEU A 97 -0.46 11.55 -42.37
CA LEU A 97 -1.45 12.64 -42.40
C LEU A 97 -1.41 13.47 -41.10
N GLU A 98 -0.20 13.85 -40.69
CA GLU A 98 0.03 14.82 -39.62
C GLU A 98 0.12 16.22 -40.22
N ILE A 99 -0.80 17.10 -39.83
CA ILE A 99 -1.00 18.40 -40.47
C ILE A 99 0.13 19.37 -40.13
N THR A 100 0.65 20.05 -41.14
CA THR A 100 1.72 21.03 -41.01
C THR A 100 1.39 22.34 -41.74
N PRO A 101 2.06 23.46 -41.41
CA PRO A 101 1.82 24.75 -42.06
C PRO A 101 2.14 24.72 -43.56
N SER A 102 3.15 23.95 -43.98
CA SER A 102 3.46 23.78 -45.40
C SER A 102 2.34 23.04 -46.14
N TRP A 103 1.73 22.03 -45.51
CA TRP A 103 0.61 21.29 -46.08
C TRP A 103 -0.64 22.16 -46.22
N THR A 104 -1.04 22.87 -45.16
CA THR A 104 -2.25 23.72 -45.22
C THR A 104 -2.09 24.85 -46.23
N LYS A 105 -0.89 25.46 -46.30
CA LYS A 105 -0.58 26.50 -47.29
C LYS A 105 -0.76 26.00 -48.73
N MET A 106 -0.28 24.79 -49.04
CA MET A 106 -0.44 24.21 -50.37
C MET A 106 -1.90 23.85 -50.68
N ALA A 107 -2.65 23.39 -49.68
CA ALA A 107 -4.06 23.04 -49.82
C ALA A 107 -5.00 24.27 -49.91
N GLY A 108 -4.49 25.47 -49.67
CA GLY A 108 -5.32 26.69 -49.57
C GLY A 108 -6.22 26.68 -48.33
N VAL A 109 -5.74 26.11 -47.24
CA VAL A 109 -6.42 25.99 -45.93
C VAL A 109 -5.60 26.75 -44.88
N ASN A 110 -6.26 27.38 -43.90
CA ASN A 110 -5.57 28.06 -42.81
C ASN A 110 -5.00 27.04 -41.81
N TYR A 111 -3.80 27.26 -41.29
CA TYR A 111 -3.26 26.38 -40.24
C TYR A 111 -3.89 26.71 -38.88
N ASN A 112 -4.47 25.71 -38.22
CA ASN A 112 -5.15 25.88 -36.92
C ASN A 112 -4.13 25.81 -35.79
N GLN A 113 -3.26 26.83 -35.68
CA GLN A 113 -2.22 26.87 -34.65
C GLN A 113 -2.84 26.95 -33.24
N GLN A 114 -2.63 25.92 -32.43
CA GLN A 114 -2.88 25.94 -30.99
C GLN A 114 -1.60 26.19 -30.17
N SER A 115 -1.70 26.12 -28.84
CA SER A 115 -0.57 26.32 -27.90
C SER A 115 0.58 25.36 -28.14
N VAL A 116 0.29 24.13 -28.56
CA VAL A 116 1.27 23.13 -28.97
C VAL A 116 0.87 22.54 -30.32
N TRP A 117 1.85 22.34 -31.20
CA TRP A 117 1.60 21.94 -32.59
C TRP A 117 1.02 20.52 -32.71
N HIS A 118 1.32 19.62 -31.77
CA HIS A 118 0.84 18.23 -31.78
C HIS A 118 -0.57 18.06 -31.19
N ASN A 119 -1.23 19.14 -30.74
CA ASN A 119 -2.62 19.07 -30.30
C ASN A 119 -3.53 18.58 -31.45
N ALA A 120 -4.55 17.78 -31.11
CA ALA A 120 -5.45 17.16 -32.09
C ALA A 120 -6.08 18.17 -33.08
N GLY A 121 -6.51 19.34 -32.62
CA GLY A 121 -7.09 20.36 -33.50
C GLY A 121 -6.11 21.03 -34.46
N SER A 122 -4.80 20.94 -34.19
CA SER A 122 -3.73 21.42 -35.08
C SER A 122 -3.25 20.32 -36.04
N ALA A 123 -3.00 19.12 -35.49
CA ALA A 123 -2.27 18.06 -36.17
C ALA A 123 -3.16 17.05 -36.91
N PHE A 124 -4.46 16.95 -36.59
CA PHE A 124 -5.34 15.91 -37.14
C PHE A 124 -6.35 16.50 -38.11
N LEU A 125 -6.79 15.70 -39.09
CA LEU A 125 -7.86 16.07 -40.02
C LEU A 125 -9.16 16.44 -39.29
N THR A 126 -9.43 15.84 -38.13
CA THR A 126 -10.59 16.18 -37.28
C THR A 126 -10.60 17.64 -36.80
N GLY A 127 -9.45 18.31 -36.78
CA GLY A 127 -9.32 19.74 -36.49
C GLY A 127 -9.89 20.67 -37.56
N TYR A 128 -10.30 20.12 -38.70
CA TYR A 128 -10.71 20.87 -39.89
C TYR A 128 -12.15 20.53 -40.31
N GLY A 129 -12.82 21.45 -40.99
CA GLY A 129 -14.13 21.17 -41.61
C GLY A 129 -14.01 20.18 -42.76
N ARG A 130 -15.10 19.50 -43.14
CA ARG A 130 -15.06 18.44 -44.18
C ARG A 130 -14.44 18.90 -45.50
N GLU A 131 -14.86 20.06 -46.01
CA GLU A 131 -14.31 20.61 -47.26
C GLU A 131 -12.81 20.91 -47.14
N GLU A 132 -12.34 21.33 -45.96
CA GLU A 132 -10.93 21.56 -45.70
C GLU A 132 -10.16 20.24 -45.59
N ARG A 133 -10.74 19.21 -44.93
CA ARG A 133 -10.19 17.84 -44.90
C ARG A 133 -9.99 17.31 -46.32
N GLU A 134 -10.99 17.46 -47.19
CA GLU A 134 -10.93 17.01 -48.58
C GLU A 134 -9.82 17.74 -49.36
N LYS A 135 -9.70 19.07 -49.22
CA LYS A 135 -8.61 19.85 -49.85
C LYS A 135 -7.23 19.41 -49.36
N LEU A 136 -7.08 19.20 -48.06
CA LEU A 136 -5.84 18.72 -47.46
C LEU A 136 -5.47 17.34 -48.01
N ILE A 137 -6.40 16.38 -47.95
CA ILE A 137 -6.22 15.03 -48.48
C ILE A 137 -5.83 15.10 -49.97
N ASP A 138 -6.58 15.84 -50.77
CA ASP A 138 -6.32 15.98 -52.20
C ASP A 138 -4.92 16.51 -52.49
N ALA A 139 -4.50 17.57 -51.78
CA ALA A 139 -3.17 18.15 -51.92
C ALA A 139 -2.07 17.13 -51.58
N ALA A 140 -2.23 16.37 -50.51
CA ALA A 140 -1.25 15.35 -50.11
C ALA A 140 -1.15 14.21 -51.14
N PHE A 141 -2.29 13.71 -51.63
CA PHE A 141 -2.32 12.62 -52.61
C PHE A 141 -1.78 13.05 -53.98
N VAL A 142 -2.11 14.26 -54.43
CA VAL A 142 -1.55 14.84 -55.67
C VAL A 142 -0.05 14.98 -55.53
N LYS A 143 0.44 15.58 -54.44
CA LYS A 143 1.88 15.74 -54.20
C LYS A 143 2.60 14.39 -54.15
N PHE A 144 2.02 13.40 -53.47
CA PHE A 144 2.57 12.05 -53.42
C PHE A 144 2.69 11.44 -54.82
N LYS A 145 1.66 11.58 -55.66
CA LYS A 145 1.68 11.10 -57.05
C LYS A 145 2.71 11.81 -57.91
N GLU A 146 2.90 13.12 -57.74
CA GLU A 146 3.97 13.87 -58.42
C GLU A 146 5.36 13.34 -58.04
N VAL A 147 5.56 12.98 -56.77
CA VAL A 147 6.85 12.49 -56.27
C VAL A 147 7.10 11.05 -56.71
N PHE A 148 6.14 10.13 -56.52
CA PHE A 148 6.34 8.69 -56.68
C PHE A 148 5.67 8.06 -57.92
N GLY A 149 4.91 8.83 -58.70
CA GLY A 149 4.26 8.39 -59.94
C GLY A 149 2.90 7.69 -59.77
N GLY A 150 2.46 7.41 -58.54
CA GLY A 150 1.17 6.76 -58.24
C GLY A 150 0.59 7.24 -56.90
N PHE A 151 -0.67 6.91 -56.62
CA PHE A 151 -1.29 7.21 -55.32
C PHE A 151 -0.89 6.15 -54.27
N PRO A 152 -0.81 6.54 -52.97
CA PRO A 152 -0.43 5.60 -51.92
C PRO A 152 -1.55 4.58 -51.66
N SER A 153 -1.18 3.33 -51.35
CA SER A 153 -2.12 2.30 -50.90
C SER A 153 -2.39 2.36 -49.39
N SER A 154 -1.40 2.83 -48.62
CA SER A 154 -1.42 2.96 -47.17
C SER A 154 -1.31 4.41 -46.73
N VAL A 155 -2.07 4.75 -45.70
CA VAL A 155 -1.97 6.04 -45.00
C VAL A 155 -1.80 5.79 -43.50
N GLY A 156 -1.35 6.79 -42.75
CA GLY A 156 -1.39 6.74 -41.30
C GLY A 156 -1.45 8.12 -40.67
N ALA A 157 -1.93 8.19 -39.44
CA ALA A 157 -1.93 9.36 -38.59
C ALA A 157 -2.04 8.91 -37.14
N TRP A 158 -1.99 9.83 -36.19
CA TRP A 158 -2.39 9.53 -34.82
C TRP A 158 -3.88 9.15 -34.74
N TRP A 159 -4.74 9.87 -35.48
CA TRP A 159 -6.14 9.50 -35.68
C TRP A 159 -6.61 9.85 -37.10
N ILE A 160 -7.42 8.97 -37.69
CA ILE A 160 -8.13 9.23 -38.95
C ILE A 160 -9.61 8.91 -38.74
N ASP A 161 -10.46 9.91 -38.92
CA ASP A 161 -11.90 9.79 -38.76
C ASP A 161 -12.55 9.02 -39.92
N SER A 162 -13.72 8.44 -39.67
CA SER A 162 -14.46 7.60 -40.62
C SER A 162 -14.85 8.34 -41.90
N TYR A 163 -15.09 9.65 -41.85
CA TYR A 163 -15.37 10.46 -43.03
C TYR A 163 -14.14 10.54 -43.93
N SER A 164 -12.99 10.93 -43.37
CA SER A 164 -11.72 11.02 -44.10
C SER A 164 -11.29 9.66 -44.67
N LEU A 165 -11.42 8.57 -43.90
CA LEU A 165 -11.18 7.21 -44.39
C LEU A 165 -12.07 6.85 -45.58
N SER A 166 -13.38 7.14 -45.48
CA SER A 166 -14.34 6.87 -46.56
C SER A 166 -14.02 7.68 -47.82
N TYR A 167 -13.64 8.95 -47.67
CA TYR A 167 -13.27 9.81 -48.78
C TYR A 167 -12.02 9.29 -49.49
N MET A 168 -10.96 8.99 -48.74
CA MET A 168 -9.72 8.43 -49.28
C MET A 168 -9.95 7.07 -49.95
N GLN A 169 -10.78 6.21 -49.37
CA GLN A 169 -11.10 4.91 -49.94
C GLN A 169 -11.84 5.06 -51.27
N LYS A 170 -12.87 5.92 -51.34
CA LYS A 170 -13.68 6.08 -52.56
C LYS A 170 -12.92 6.77 -53.70
N LYS A 171 -12.12 7.79 -53.38
CA LYS A 171 -11.43 8.61 -54.38
C LYS A 171 -10.08 8.04 -54.79
N TYR A 172 -9.32 7.50 -53.85
CA TYR A 172 -7.94 7.07 -54.05
C TYR A 172 -7.70 5.58 -53.86
N ASN A 173 -8.72 4.82 -53.44
CA ASN A 173 -8.68 3.36 -53.27
C ASN A 173 -7.57 2.88 -52.31
N ILE A 174 -7.39 3.60 -51.19
CA ILE A 174 -6.55 3.12 -50.09
C ILE A 174 -7.10 1.80 -49.53
N VAL A 175 -6.21 0.94 -49.02
CA VAL A 175 -6.55 -0.39 -48.51
C VAL A 175 -6.22 -0.58 -47.03
N SER A 176 -5.38 0.30 -46.47
CA SER A 176 -4.84 0.22 -45.11
C SER A 176 -4.67 1.61 -44.51
N ALA A 177 -4.92 1.69 -43.20
CA ALA A 177 -4.73 2.89 -42.40
C ALA A 177 -4.04 2.55 -41.07
N LEU A 178 -3.04 3.34 -40.67
CA LEU A 178 -2.46 3.28 -39.33
C LEU A 178 -3.06 4.40 -38.46
N ILE A 179 -3.57 4.04 -37.29
CA ILE A 179 -3.98 4.97 -36.23
C ILE A 179 -3.19 4.65 -34.97
N VAL A 180 -3.24 5.50 -33.94
CA VAL A 180 -2.62 5.18 -32.67
C VAL A 180 -3.41 4.09 -31.93
N ALA A 181 -2.73 3.23 -31.16
CA ALA A 181 -3.34 2.26 -30.26
C ALA A 181 -4.02 2.98 -29.07
N ASP A 182 -4.84 2.25 -28.29
CA ASP A 182 -5.47 2.79 -27.09
C ASP A 182 -4.46 3.58 -26.22
N GLN A 183 -4.76 4.85 -25.98
CA GLN A 183 -4.02 5.73 -25.09
C GLN A 183 -4.96 6.70 -24.38
N TYR A 184 -4.73 6.86 -23.08
CA TYR A 184 -5.61 7.68 -22.25
C TYR A 184 -5.22 9.16 -22.26
N THR A 185 -3.96 9.53 -21.99
CA THR A 185 -3.54 10.96 -21.93
C THR A 185 -2.10 11.25 -22.39
N THR A 186 -1.43 10.36 -23.13
CA THR A 186 0.01 10.48 -23.41
C THR A 186 0.40 11.76 -24.14
N ASP A 187 -0.41 12.18 -25.12
CA ASP A 187 -0.08 13.28 -26.05
C ASP A 187 -1.13 14.42 -26.05
N ASN A 188 -1.82 14.64 -24.91
CA ASN A 188 -2.91 15.61 -24.74
C ASN A 188 -4.19 15.34 -25.58
N TYR A 189 -4.39 14.09 -26.02
CA TYR A 189 -5.64 13.60 -26.58
C TYR A 189 -5.93 12.18 -26.08
N GLN A 190 -7.19 11.75 -26.15
CA GLN A 190 -7.64 10.47 -25.62
C GLN A 190 -8.29 9.62 -26.73
N ILE A 191 -7.64 8.51 -27.09
CA ILE A 191 -8.16 7.53 -28.05
C ILE A 191 -8.30 6.22 -27.30
N TRP A 192 -9.54 5.90 -26.92
CA TRP A 192 -9.83 4.88 -25.93
C TRP A 192 -11.13 4.18 -26.30
N GLY A 193 -11.11 2.86 -26.50
CA GLY A 193 -12.32 2.08 -26.80
C GLY A 193 -12.28 1.20 -28.05
N GLN A 194 -11.24 1.29 -28.88
CA GLN A 194 -11.10 0.47 -30.09
C GLN A 194 -10.67 -0.97 -29.76
N TYR A 195 -10.39 -1.81 -30.76
CA TYR A 195 -9.73 -3.08 -30.47
C TYR A 195 -8.37 -2.83 -29.81
N TRP A 196 -8.01 -3.62 -28.81
CA TRP A 196 -6.71 -3.56 -28.18
C TRP A 196 -5.61 -4.05 -29.14
N SER A 197 -4.96 -3.13 -29.85
CA SER A 197 -3.81 -3.40 -30.73
C SER A 197 -4.04 -4.45 -31.84
N ALA A 198 -5.30 -4.69 -32.24
CA ALA A 198 -5.68 -5.67 -33.26
C ALA A 198 -6.29 -4.99 -34.50
N PRO A 199 -6.17 -5.60 -35.71
CA PRO A 199 -6.67 -5.01 -36.94
C PRO A 199 -8.18 -5.20 -37.12
N TYR A 200 -8.85 -4.21 -37.73
CA TYR A 200 -10.30 -4.26 -37.99
C TYR A 200 -10.72 -3.36 -39.16
N TYR A 201 -11.92 -3.59 -39.70
CA TYR A 201 -12.62 -2.64 -40.55
C TYR A 201 -13.45 -1.65 -39.72
N PRO A 202 -13.29 -0.33 -39.91
CA PRO A 202 -14.08 0.67 -39.20
C PRO A 202 -15.50 0.80 -39.77
N ASN A 203 -16.40 1.28 -38.91
CA ASN A 203 -17.73 1.71 -39.31
C ASN A 203 -17.67 3.04 -40.09
N ARG A 204 -18.54 3.20 -41.09
CA ARG A 204 -18.67 4.40 -41.96
C ARG A 204 -18.98 5.70 -41.22
N GLN A 205 -19.52 5.63 -40.02
CA GLN A 205 -19.87 6.78 -39.20
C GLN A 205 -18.96 6.96 -37.98
N ASN A 206 -18.13 5.97 -37.65
CA ASN A 206 -17.27 6.02 -36.48
C ASN A 206 -16.08 5.07 -36.61
N ALA A 207 -14.87 5.63 -36.69
CA ALA A 207 -13.66 4.84 -36.90
C ALA A 207 -13.20 4.06 -35.65
N LEU A 208 -13.66 4.44 -34.45
CA LEU A 208 -13.32 3.77 -33.19
C LEU A 208 -14.00 2.41 -33.06
N ILE A 209 -15.13 2.20 -33.73
CA ILE A 209 -15.90 0.96 -33.65
C ILE A 209 -15.73 0.10 -34.92
N PRO A 210 -15.65 -1.23 -34.79
CA PRO A 210 -15.64 -2.11 -35.94
C PRO A 210 -16.98 -2.13 -36.68
N ALA A 211 -16.95 -2.34 -37.99
CA ALA A 211 -18.14 -2.53 -38.80
C ALA A 211 -18.85 -3.85 -38.45
N GLN A 212 -20.15 -3.76 -38.14
CA GLN A 212 -20.97 -4.91 -37.74
C GLN A 212 -21.64 -5.63 -38.92
N ASN A 213 -21.64 -5.00 -40.09
CA ASN A 213 -22.19 -5.54 -41.33
C ASN A 213 -21.49 -4.88 -42.54
N GLU A 214 -21.74 -5.41 -43.74
CA GLU A 214 -21.09 -4.94 -44.96
C GLU A 214 -21.54 -3.54 -45.40
N ALA A 215 -22.79 -3.15 -45.13
CA ALA A 215 -23.31 -1.84 -45.51
C ALA A 215 -22.63 -0.70 -44.73
N ASP A 216 -22.29 -0.95 -43.48
CA ASP A 216 -21.62 0.00 -42.58
C ASP A 216 -20.09 -0.06 -42.69
N LYS A 217 -19.52 -0.96 -43.50
CA LYS A 217 -18.08 -1.14 -43.60
C LYS A 217 -17.42 -0.08 -44.48
N ILE A 218 -16.30 0.48 -43.99
CA ILE A 218 -15.26 1.06 -44.84
C ILE A 218 -14.25 -0.05 -45.17
N PRO A 219 -14.02 -0.42 -46.44
CA PRO A 219 -13.14 -1.53 -46.81
C PRO A 219 -11.65 -1.13 -46.75
N VAL A 220 -11.23 -0.58 -45.61
CA VAL A 220 -9.87 -0.18 -45.25
C VAL A 220 -9.52 -0.89 -43.95
N THR A 221 -8.41 -1.61 -43.94
CA THR A 221 -7.94 -2.31 -42.74
C THR A 221 -7.22 -1.32 -41.83
N ILE A 222 -7.79 -1.05 -40.66
CA ILE A 222 -7.13 -0.27 -39.61
C ILE A 222 -6.08 -1.17 -38.92
N MET A 223 -4.90 -0.59 -38.68
CA MET A 223 -3.81 -1.13 -37.86
C MET A 223 -3.42 -0.07 -36.83
N GLN A 224 -2.71 -0.46 -35.77
CA GLN A 224 -2.51 0.40 -34.60
C GLN A 224 -1.03 0.61 -34.24
N TRP A 225 -0.66 1.86 -33.91
CA TRP A 225 0.67 2.32 -33.54
C TRP A 225 0.72 2.85 -32.10
N ALA A 226 1.67 2.54 -31.24
CA ALA A 226 2.43 1.31 -31.16
C ALA A 226 1.60 0.31 -30.33
N ALA A 227 1.59 -0.96 -30.73
CA ALA A 227 0.85 -1.99 -29.99
C ALA A 227 1.25 -1.99 -28.50
N ARG A 228 0.22 -2.03 -27.64
CA ARG A 228 0.33 -1.84 -26.19
C ARG A 228 0.39 -3.18 -25.46
N ASP A 229 1.22 -3.27 -24.42
CA ASP A 229 1.29 -4.41 -23.52
C ASP A 229 -0.11 -4.69 -22.94
N PRO A 230 -0.73 -5.86 -23.20
CA PRO A 230 -2.09 -6.14 -22.76
C PRO A 230 -2.29 -6.20 -21.24
N VAL A 231 -1.21 -6.40 -20.47
CA VAL A 231 -1.23 -6.49 -19.00
C VAL A 231 -0.88 -5.14 -18.37
N ASN A 232 0.17 -4.49 -18.85
CA ASN A 232 0.77 -3.34 -18.16
C ASN A 232 0.32 -1.97 -18.70
N ALA A 233 -0.20 -1.90 -19.92
CA ALA A 233 -0.47 -0.62 -20.56
C ALA A 233 -1.88 -0.06 -20.35
N TYR A 234 -2.77 -0.81 -19.69
CA TYR A 234 -4.13 -0.37 -19.39
C TYR A 234 -4.17 0.50 -18.11
N GLY A 235 -4.11 1.83 -18.27
CA GLY A 235 -4.13 2.84 -17.20
C GLY A 235 -4.37 4.27 -17.68
N ASP A 236 -4.32 5.26 -16.78
CA ASP A 236 -4.68 6.67 -17.06
C ASP A 236 -3.49 7.57 -17.44
N GLY A 237 -2.25 7.07 -17.45
CA GLY A 237 -1.06 7.90 -17.60
C GLY A 237 -0.08 7.50 -18.70
N VAL A 238 0.95 8.36 -18.84
CA VAL A 238 2.13 8.13 -19.70
C VAL A 238 2.90 6.88 -19.29
N GLN A 239 2.98 6.61 -17.98
CA GLN A 239 3.72 5.45 -17.47
C GLN A 239 3.14 4.13 -17.98
N GLU A 240 1.81 3.98 -17.96
CA GLU A 240 1.16 2.77 -18.45
C GLU A 240 1.22 2.71 -19.98
N SER A 241 0.79 3.76 -20.67
CA SER A 241 0.75 3.79 -22.15
C SER A 241 2.09 3.54 -22.85
N THR A 242 3.21 3.81 -22.19
CA THR A 242 4.58 3.55 -22.69
C THR A 242 5.06 2.11 -22.48
N TYR A 243 4.24 1.22 -21.90
CA TYR A 243 4.44 -0.21 -22.07
C TYR A 243 3.99 -0.61 -23.49
N SER A 244 4.87 -0.42 -24.47
CA SER A 244 4.57 -0.65 -25.89
C SER A 244 5.73 -1.30 -26.63
N VAL A 245 5.53 -1.62 -27.91
CA VAL A 245 6.60 -2.14 -28.79
C VAL A 245 7.56 -1.07 -29.32
N GLN A 246 7.30 0.21 -29.09
CA GLN A 246 8.13 1.29 -29.62
C GLN A 246 9.40 1.46 -28.78
N ALA A 247 10.57 1.52 -29.42
CA ALA A 247 11.85 1.50 -28.71
C ALA A 247 12.01 2.63 -27.69
N ASN A 248 11.64 3.86 -28.04
CA ASN A 248 11.72 4.99 -27.10
C ASN A 248 10.81 4.83 -25.88
N ASP A 249 9.62 4.23 -26.05
CA ASP A 249 8.66 4.07 -24.95
C ASP A 249 9.26 3.19 -23.84
N TYR A 250 9.70 1.96 -24.18
CA TYR A 250 10.18 1.03 -23.16
C TYR A 250 11.62 1.29 -22.71
N LEU A 251 12.45 1.94 -23.53
CA LEU A 251 13.80 2.35 -23.11
C LEU A 251 13.74 3.53 -22.14
N ASP A 252 13.05 4.60 -22.52
CA ASP A 252 13.12 5.88 -21.81
C ASP A 252 12.30 5.86 -20.52
N TYR A 253 11.13 5.22 -20.53
CA TYR A 253 10.21 5.20 -19.38
C TYR A 253 10.43 4.01 -18.46
N HIS A 254 10.89 2.87 -18.98
CA HIS A 254 10.91 1.60 -18.25
C HIS A 254 12.29 0.96 -18.12
N SER A 255 13.33 1.49 -18.79
CA SER A 255 14.67 0.89 -18.83
C SER A 255 14.68 -0.57 -19.31
N LEU A 256 13.71 -0.95 -20.15
CA LEU A 256 13.58 -2.27 -20.74
C LEU A 256 14.36 -2.35 -22.06
N LYS A 257 14.52 -3.55 -22.61
CA LYS A 257 15.36 -3.82 -23.81
C LYS A 257 14.67 -4.79 -24.77
N THR A 258 15.40 -5.23 -25.78
CA THR A 258 14.93 -6.15 -26.83
C THR A 258 14.25 -7.42 -26.30
N ASP A 259 14.63 -7.94 -25.13
CA ASP A 259 13.98 -9.10 -24.52
C ASP A 259 12.50 -8.84 -24.20
N TYR A 260 12.16 -7.64 -23.74
CA TYR A 260 10.78 -7.22 -23.50
C TYR A 260 10.02 -7.08 -24.82
N PHE A 261 10.63 -6.42 -25.81
CA PHE A 261 10.06 -6.33 -27.17
C PHE A 261 9.76 -7.70 -27.76
N GLY A 262 10.67 -8.67 -27.62
CA GLY A 262 10.48 -10.04 -28.09
C GLY A 262 9.29 -10.74 -27.45
N LYS A 263 9.09 -10.57 -26.13
CA LYS A 263 7.92 -11.11 -25.43
C LYS A 263 6.62 -10.49 -25.94
N LEU A 264 6.59 -9.19 -26.25
CA LEU A 264 5.41 -8.56 -26.84
C LEU A 264 5.13 -9.10 -28.25
N VAL A 265 6.16 -9.26 -29.08
CA VAL A 265 6.03 -9.89 -30.40
C VAL A 265 5.40 -11.28 -30.27
N ASP A 266 5.84 -12.08 -29.31
CA ASP A 266 5.33 -13.44 -29.09
C ASP A 266 3.88 -13.41 -28.61
N ILE A 267 3.53 -12.51 -27.68
CA ILE A 267 2.14 -12.30 -27.24
C ILE A 267 1.23 -12.02 -28.45
N PHE A 268 1.61 -11.15 -29.38
CA PHE A 268 0.71 -10.82 -30.50
C PHE A 268 0.74 -11.81 -31.66
N THR A 269 1.78 -12.64 -31.79
CA THR A 269 1.95 -13.55 -32.94
C THR A 269 1.63 -15.02 -32.65
N GLU A 270 1.56 -15.43 -31.38
CA GLU A 270 1.38 -16.83 -30.97
C GLU A 270 -0.04 -17.15 -30.45
N GLN A 271 -1.02 -16.27 -30.69
CA GLN A 271 -2.40 -16.51 -30.25
C GLN A 271 -3.05 -17.66 -31.04
N GLN A 272 -3.44 -18.71 -30.32
CA GLN A 272 -3.86 -19.99 -30.91
C GLN A 272 -5.25 -19.99 -31.55
N PHE A 273 -6.14 -19.11 -31.08
CA PHE A 273 -7.55 -19.15 -31.48
C PHE A 273 -7.95 -18.12 -32.53
N ASN A 274 -7.03 -17.23 -32.91
CA ASN A 274 -7.27 -16.17 -33.87
C ASN A 274 -7.15 -16.69 -35.30
N ALA A 275 -8.03 -16.21 -36.19
CA ALA A 275 -7.91 -16.47 -37.62
C ALA A 275 -6.71 -15.73 -38.25
N VAL A 276 -6.29 -14.63 -37.63
CA VAL A 276 -5.13 -13.84 -38.01
C VAL A 276 -4.52 -13.19 -36.78
N ASN A 277 -3.20 -13.21 -36.71
CA ASN A 277 -2.41 -12.47 -35.73
C ASN A 277 -1.64 -11.37 -36.45
N HIS A 278 -1.66 -10.15 -35.91
CA HIS A 278 -0.96 -9.01 -36.51
C HIS A 278 -0.47 -8.04 -35.45
N ILE A 279 0.72 -7.48 -35.70
CA ILE A 279 1.27 -6.38 -34.91
C ILE A 279 2.04 -5.42 -35.82
N VAL A 280 1.96 -4.12 -35.50
CA VAL A 280 2.79 -3.09 -36.12
C VAL A 280 3.94 -2.75 -35.18
N VAL A 281 5.15 -2.70 -35.74
CA VAL A 281 6.38 -2.33 -35.03
C VAL A 281 7.17 -1.32 -35.86
N GLY A 282 8.02 -0.53 -35.22
CA GLY A 282 8.93 0.38 -35.91
C GLY A 282 9.35 1.56 -35.07
N LEU A 283 9.91 2.58 -35.72
CA LEU A 283 10.39 3.78 -35.05
C LEU A 283 10.22 5.04 -35.92
N GLU A 284 9.77 6.13 -35.32
CA GLU A 284 9.71 7.45 -35.96
C GLU A 284 11.12 8.05 -36.16
N ASN A 285 11.27 8.94 -37.17
CA ASN A 285 12.55 9.61 -37.41
C ASN A 285 12.82 10.83 -36.51
N SER A 286 11.84 11.28 -35.70
CA SER A 286 11.94 12.48 -34.85
C SER A 286 12.70 12.28 -33.53
N TYR A 287 13.32 11.12 -33.34
CA TYR A 287 14.18 10.84 -32.18
C TYR A 287 15.65 10.96 -32.55
N LEU A 288 16.50 11.24 -31.55
CA LEU A 288 17.95 11.28 -31.74
C LEU A 288 18.47 9.89 -32.16
N TRP A 289 18.90 9.76 -33.42
CA TRP A 289 19.21 8.46 -34.03
C TRP A 289 20.28 7.69 -33.28
N SER A 290 21.31 8.38 -32.79
CA SER A 290 22.41 7.78 -32.03
C SER A 290 21.94 7.08 -30.75
N SER A 291 20.80 7.47 -30.18
CA SER A 291 20.27 6.86 -28.95
C SER A 291 19.51 5.56 -29.22
N TYR A 292 18.91 5.40 -30.40
CA TYR A 292 17.99 4.28 -30.71
C TYR A 292 18.48 3.36 -31.82
N GLN A 293 19.57 3.71 -32.52
CA GLN A 293 20.12 2.91 -33.62
C GLN A 293 20.38 1.46 -33.22
N GLU A 294 20.99 1.24 -32.06
CA GLU A 294 21.35 -0.10 -31.59
C GLU A 294 20.10 -0.92 -31.28
N GLU A 295 19.14 -0.36 -30.54
CA GLU A 295 17.90 -1.06 -30.20
C GLU A 295 17.06 -1.35 -31.43
N TYR A 296 16.91 -0.39 -32.36
CA TYR A 296 16.19 -0.60 -33.62
C TYR A 296 16.84 -1.73 -34.45
N LYS A 297 18.17 -1.79 -34.48
CA LYS A 297 18.90 -2.91 -35.10
C LYS A 297 18.59 -4.24 -34.42
N ASN A 298 18.56 -4.27 -33.10
CA ASN A 298 18.26 -5.49 -32.34
C ASN A 298 16.81 -5.96 -32.56
N GLN A 299 15.84 -5.04 -32.60
CA GLN A 299 14.45 -5.34 -32.94
C GLN A 299 14.36 -6.00 -34.32
N LEU A 300 14.91 -5.37 -35.37
CA LEU A 300 14.84 -5.92 -36.73
C LEU A 300 15.63 -7.22 -36.90
N MET A 301 16.75 -7.37 -36.20
CA MET A 301 17.50 -8.62 -36.16
C MET A 301 16.66 -9.75 -35.57
N LEU A 302 15.99 -9.52 -34.43
CA LEU A 302 15.10 -10.48 -33.80
C LEU A 302 13.95 -10.88 -34.73
N LEU A 303 13.32 -9.90 -35.39
CA LEU A 303 12.23 -10.16 -36.32
C LEU A 303 12.69 -11.01 -37.52
N SER A 304 13.83 -10.69 -38.11
CA SER A 304 14.41 -11.46 -39.22
C SER A 304 14.74 -12.89 -38.81
N GLN A 305 15.25 -13.11 -37.61
CA GLN A 305 15.55 -14.44 -37.09
C GLN A 305 14.28 -15.27 -36.89
N LYS A 306 13.25 -14.68 -36.27
CA LYS A 306 11.96 -15.34 -36.02
C LYS A 306 11.18 -15.64 -37.31
N GLU A 307 11.22 -14.72 -38.29
CA GLU A 307 10.66 -14.97 -39.63
C GLU A 307 11.36 -16.14 -40.33
N LYS A 308 12.70 -16.18 -40.31
CA LYS A 308 13.48 -17.31 -40.88
C LYS A 308 13.23 -18.63 -40.17
N ALA A 309 12.86 -18.58 -38.89
CA ALA A 309 12.43 -19.74 -38.12
C ALA A 309 10.97 -20.15 -38.42
N GLY A 310 10.27 -19.44 -39.30
CA GLY A 310 8.89 -19.75 -39.71
C GLY A 310 7.80 -19.34 -38.72
N GLN A 311 8.11 -18.47 -37.75
CA GLN A 311 7.14 -18.07 -36.70
C GLN A 311 6.04 -17.13 -37.21
N PHE A 312 6.37 -16.24 -38.16
CA PHE A 312 5.44 -15.29 -38.78
C PHE A 312 6.00 -14.82 -40.13
N SER A 313 5.22 -14.05 -40.88
CA SER A 313 5.67 -13.37 -42.12
C SER A 313 5.78 -11.86 -41.93
N LEU A 314 6.86 -11.25 -42.41
CA LEU A 314 6.98 -9.80 -42.49
C LEU A 314 6.27 -9.29 -43.75
N ILE A 315 5.44 -8.26 -43.60
CA ILE A 315 4.57 -7.79 -44.69
C ILE A 315 4.36 -6.27 -44.63
N SER A 316 4.29 -5.62 -45.80
CA SER A 316 3.92 -4.21 -45.87
C SER A 316 2.47 -3.98 -45.43
N MET A 317 2.15 -2.77 -44.97
CA MET A 317 0.77 -2.43 -44.61
C MET A 317 -0.21 -2.63 -45.77
N GLY A 318 0.18 -2.21 -46.98
CA GLY A 318 -0.69 -2.32 -48.15
C GLY A 318 -0.95 -3.77 -48.56
N ASP A 319 0.07 -4.63 -48.47
CA ASP A 319 -0.08 -6.05 -48.76
C ASP A 319 -0.90 -6.77 -47.70
N PHE A 320 -0.69 -6.43 -46.41
CA PHE A 320 -1.52 -6.97 -45.34
C PHE A 320 -2.98 -6.52 -45.48
N GLY A 321 -3.23 -5.24 -45.80
CA GLY A 321 -4.59 -4.73 -46.02
C GLY A 321 -5.30 -5.44 -47.19
N ARG A 322 -4.58 -5.73 -48.28
CA ARG A 322 -5.09 -6.52 -49.41
C ARG A 322 -5.36 -7.98 -49.02
N TRP A 323 -4.44 -8.59 -48.27
CA TRP A 323 -4.58 -9.95 -47.76
C TRP A 323 -5.81 -10.05 -46.83
N TYR A 324 -5.94 -9.14 -45.87
CA TYR A 324 -7.03 -9.09 -44.89
C TYR A 324 -8.37 -8.92 -45.59
N LYS A 325 -8.46 -8.06 -46.62
CA LYS A 325 -9.65 -7.90 -47.48
C LYS A 325 -10.04 -9.13 -48.27
N ARG A 326 -9.06 -9.92 -48.72
CA ARG A 326 -9.35 -11.18 -49.42
C ARG A 326 -9.83 -12.26 -48.45
N GLU A 327 -9.22 -12.32 -47.26
CA GLU A 327 -9.53 -13.35 -46.25
C GLU A 327 -10.84 -13.07 -45.50
N PHE A 328 -11.12 -11.79 -45.21
CA PHE A 328 -12.29 -11.34 -44.46
C PHE A 328 -13.16 -10.38 -45.30
N PRO A 329 -13.86 -10.87 -46.34
CA PRO A 329 -14.55 -10.01 -47.30
C PRO A 329 -15.77 -9.28 -46.74
N THR A 330 -16.32 -9.68 -45.58
CA THR A 330 -17.56 -9.14 -45.01
C THR A 330 -17.31 -8.18 -43.85
N ILE A 331 -16.86 -8.66 -42.69
CA ILE A 331 -16.54 -7.90 -41.48
C ILE A 331 -15.29 -8.49 -40.81
N SER A 332 -14.73 -7.78 -39.83
CA SER A 332 -13.57 -8.25 -39.06
C SER A 332 -13.90 -9.56 -38.30
N PRO A 333 -12.97 -10.52 -38.24
CA PRO A 333 -13.13 -11.71 -37.39
C PRO A 333 -13.01 -11.32 -35.91
N GLU A 334 -13.50 -12.19 -35.02
CA GLU A 334 -13.21 -12.07 -33.59
C GLU A 334 -11.73 -12.31 -33.28
N GLN A 335 -11.25 -11.66 -32.23
CA GLN A 335 -9.86 -11.67 -31.78
C GLN A 335 -9.82 -11.93 -30.27
N ILE A 336 -8.89 -12.78 -29.83
CA ILE A 336 -8.57 -12.98 -28.43
C ILE A 336 -7.06 -12.84 -28.22
N ILE A 337 -6.66 -12.15 -27.16
CA ILE A 337 -5.26 -12.04 -26.74
C ILE A 337 -5.18 -12.61 -25.32
N GLU A 338 -4.48 -13.73 -25.18
CA GLU A 338 -4.01 -14.23 -23.88
C GLU A 338 -2.59 -13.74 -23.63
N ALA A 339 -2.40 -12.96 -22.58
CA ALA A 339 -1.10 -12.39 -22.22
C ALA A 339 -0.74 -12.70 -20.77
N ASN A 340 0.40 -13.36 -20.57
CA ASN A 340 1.10 -13.34 -19.27
C ASN A 340 1.90 -12.05 -19.16
N ASP A 341 2.20 -11.63 -17.93
CA ASP A 341 3.01 -10.44 -17.70
C ASP A 341 4.42 -10.57 -18.31
N SER A 342 4.71 -9.68 -19.26
CA SER A 342 6.01 -9.56 -19.93
C SER A 342 7.16 -9.26 -18.95
N LEU A 343 6.85 -8.70 -17.77
CA LEU A 343 7.79 -8.40 -16.69
C LEU A 343 8.08 -9.59 -15.76
N GLY A 344 7.35 -10.71 -15.91
CA GLY A 344 7.59 -11.96 -15.18
C GLY A 344 6.86 -12.08 -13.84
N THR A 345 5.80 -11.30 -13.60
CA THR A 345 4.93 -11.49 -12.44
C THR A 345 3.83 -12.53 -12.70
N HIS A 346 3.00 -12.81 -11.70
CA HIS A 346 1.85 -13.73 -11.82
C HIS A 346 0.63 -13.07 -12.53
N LYS A 347 0.73 -11.79 -12.92
CA LYS A 347 -0.37 -11.10 -13.59
C LYS A 347 -0.65 -11.70 -14.97
N LYS A 348 -1.91 -11.64 -15.38
CA LYS A 348 -2.39 -12.09 -16.68
C LYS A 348 -3.50 -11.16 -17.16
N ALA A 349 -3.61 -10.97 -18.47
CA ALA A 349 -4.73 -10.28 -19.08
C ALA A 349 -5.28 -11.09 -20.26
N ILE A 350 -6.61 -11.10 -20.40
CA ILE A 350 -7.32 -11.66 -21.55
C ILE A 350 -8.14 -10.54 -22.18
N TRP A 351 -7.86 -10.25 -23.45
CA TRP A 351 -8.66 -9.32 -24.25
C TRP A 351 -9.46 -10.11 -25.28
N TYR A 352 -10.78 -10.09 -25.18
CA TYR A 352 -11.66 -10.63 -26.22
C TYR A 352 -12.37 -9.48 -26.94
N MET A 353 -12.34 -9.50 -28.26
CA MET A 353 -12.78 -8.41 -29.12
C MET A 353 -13.52 -8.97 -30.33
N ASN A 354 -14.71 -8.45 -30.60
CA ASN A 354 -15.45 -8.78 -31.81
C ASN A 354 -16.24 -7.55 -32.29
N PRO A 355 -16.93 -7.60 -33.43
CA PRO A 355 -17.60 -6.40 -33.97
C PRO A 355 -18.69 -5.81 -33.06
N TYR A 356 -19.13 -6.54 -32.04
CA TYR A 356 -20.22 -6.16 -31.15
C TYR A 356 -19.75 -5.65 -29.78
N TYR A 357 -18.63 -6.12 -29.25
CA TYR A 357 -18.07 -5.64 -27.98
C TYR A 357 -16.59 -5.99 -27.82
N ARG A 358 -15.94 -5.33 -26.83
CA ARG A 358 -14.64 -5.77 -26.28
C ARG A 358 -14.76 -6.03 -24.77
N VAL A 359 -13.89 -6.89 -24.26
CA VAL A 359 -13.74 -7.16 -22.82
C VAL A 359 -12.28 -7.42 -22.46
N GLY A 360 -11.81 -6.73 -21.42
CA GLY A 360 -10.52 -6.91 -20.77
C GLY A 360 -10.70 -7.55 -19.39
N TRP A 361 -10.31 -8.82 -19.28
CA TRP A 361 -10.21 -9.56 -18.03
C TRP A 361 -8.77 -9.57 -17.52
N PHE A 362 -8.58 -9.40 -16.22
CA PHE A 362 -7.27 -9.28 -15.58
C PHE A 362 -7.18 -10.17 -14.35
N LEU A 363 -5.99 -10.72 -14.14
CA LEU A 363 -5.56 -11.38 -12.92
C LEU A 363 -4.41 -10.59 -12.30
N GLY A 364 -4.51 -10.28 -11.01
CA GLY A 364 -3.44 -9.66 -10.24
C GLY A 364 -3.62 -9.89 -8.74
N SER A 365 -3.03 -9.02 -7.92
CA SER A 365 -3.11 -9.12 -6.45
C SER A 365 -4.53 -9.04 -5.88
N GLU A 366 -5.45 -8.40 -6.60
CA GLU A 366 -6.85 -8.28 -6.21
C GLU A 366 -7.71 -9.49 -6.64
N GLY A 367 -7.14 -10.42 -7.42
CA GLY A 367 -7.81 -11.60 -7.98
C GLY A 367 -8.25 -11.43 -9.43
N SER A 368 -9.34 -12.08 -9.80
CA SER A 368 -9.91 -12.16 -11.14
C SER A 368 -10.94 -11.04 -11.37
N ILE A 369 -10.70 -10.15 -12.33
CA ILE A 369 -11.46 -8.89 -12.47
C ILE A 369 -11.69 -8.56 -13.95
N PHE A 370 -12.89 -8.12 -14.31
CA PHE A 370 -13.13 -7.38 -15.55
C PHE A 370 -12.88 -5.89 -15.32
N ARG A 371 -11.88 -5.34 -16.02
CA ARG A 371 -11.51 -3.92 -15.92
C ARG A 371 -12.05 -3.08 -17.09
N ASP A 372 -12.35 -3.70 -18.22
CA ASP A 372 -12.94 -3.06 -19.40
C ASP A 372 -14.02 -3.98 -19.99
N VAL A 373 -15.25 -3.49 -20.16
CA VAL A 373 -16.28 -4.12 -21.01
C VAL A 373 -17.00 -3.03 -21.79
N ARG A 374 -16.98 -3.08 -23.12
CA ARG A 374 -17.60 -2.03 -23.96
C ARG A 374 -18.46 -2.61 -25.05
N GLN A 375 -19.71 -2.17 -25.13
CA GLN A 375 -20.58 -2.51 -26.24
C GLN A 375 -20.38 -1.54 -27.42
N TYR A 376 -20.20 -2.08 -28.62
CA TYR A 376 -20.20 -1.31 -29.86
C TYR A 376 -21.62 -1.17 -30.40
N ILE A 377 -22.06 0.07 -30.60
CA ILE A 377 -23.41 0.39 -31.08
C ILE A 377 -23.31 0.89 -32.52
N SER A 378 -23.93 0.18 -33.47
CA SER A 378 -24.00 0.67 -34.85
C SER A 378 -24.92 1.89 -34.95
N GLY A 379 -24.56 2.84 -35.82
CA GLY A 379 -25.30 4.09 -36.03
C GLY A 379 -24.86 5.26 -35.14
N THR A 380 -23.90 5.04 -34.22
CA THR A 380 -23.30 6.12 -33.43
C THR A 380 -22.28 6.88 -34.28
N GLU A 381 -22.55 8.16 -34.55
CA GLU A 381 -21.59 9.05 -35.22
C GLU A 381 -20.45 9.42 -34.27
N GLU A 382 -19.19 9.41 -34.75
CA GLU A 382 -18.05 9.91 -33.98
C GLU A 382 -18.15 11.43 -33.70
N PRO A 383 -17.62 11.95 -32.58
CA PRO A 383 -17.77 13.35 -32.16
C PRO A 383 -17.44 14.39 -33.24
N CYS A 384 -16.38 14.14 -34.01
CA CYS A 384 -15.82 15.05 -35.01
C CYS A 384 -16.26 14.70 -36.44
N TRP A 385 -17.32 13.91 -36.58
CA TRP A 385 -17.81 13.45 -37.88
C TRP A 385 -18.35 14.61 -38.73
N ARG A 386 -19.17 15.48 -38.13
CA ARG A 386 -19.85 16.60 -38.82
C ARG A 386 -19.07 17.90 -38.77
N TYR A 387 -18.44 18.18 -37.64
CA TYR A 387 -17.78 19.45 -37.34
C TYR A 387 -16.30 19.24 -36.99
N ALA A 388 -15.53 20.32 -37.10
CA ALA A 388 -14.15 20.36 -36.62
C ALA A 388 -14.10 20.29 -35.09
N CYS A 389 -13.10 19.61 -34.54
CA CYS A 389 -12.85 19.50 -33.10
C CYS A 389 -11.50 20.10 -32.73
N ASN A 390 -11.48 20.95 -31.71
CA ASN A 390 -10.23 21.48 -31.17
C ASN A 390 -9.46 20.46 -30.34
N GLU A 391 -10.18 19.51 -29.73
CA GLU A 391 -9.64 18.45 -28.87
C GLU A 391 -10.31 17.11 -29.23
N LEU A 392 -9.62 15.99 -28.98
CA LEU A 392 -10.13 14.65 -29.22
C LEU A 392 -10.17 13.87 -27.89
N ASN A 393 -11.38 13.61 -27.38
CA ASN A 393 -11.61 12.86 -26.15
C ASN A 393 -12.63 11.74 -26.39
N PHE A 394 -12.14 10.52 -26.58
CA PHE A 394 -13.00 9.34 -26.72
C PHE A 394 -13.20 8.56 -25.42
N ALA A 395 -12.38 8.82 -24.39
CA ALA A 395 -12.45 8.12 -23.12
C ALA A 395 -13.82 8.23 -22.44
N THR A 396 -14.46 9.40 -22.57
CA THR A 396 -15.78 9.71 -21.99
C THR A 396 -16.94 9.60 -22.98
N PHE A 397 -16.67 9.20 -24.22
CA PHE A 397 -17.65 9.22 -25.31
C PHE A 397 -18.65 8.05 -25.27
N SER A 398 -18.24 6.89 -24.77
CA SER A 398 -19.10 5.69 -24.77
C SER A 398 -20.08 5.71 -23.59
N ALA A 399 -21.37 5.52 -23.86
CA ALA A 399 -22.41 5.46 -22.82
C ALA A 399 -22.67 4.05 -22.26
N ARG A 400 -22.18 2.99 -22.91
CA ARG A 400 -22.39 1.58 -22.51
C ARG A 400 -21.05 0.90 -22.27
N VAL A 401 -20.45 1.25 -21.14
CA VAL A 401 -19.07 0.91 -20.83
C VAL A 401 -18.91 0.64 -19.34
N LEU A 402 -18.25 -0.46 -19.01
CA LEU A 402 -17.58 -0.68 -17.74
C LEU A 402 -16.10 -0.37 -17.95
N ASP A 403 -15.54 0.61 -17.25
CA ASP A 403 -14.13 0.99 -17.45
C ASP A 403 -13.50 1.51 -16.15
N ASP A 404 -12.46 0.78 -15.72
CA ASP A 404 -11.74 1.02 -14.48
C ASP A 404 -10.85 2.27 -14.55
N VAL A 405 -10.55 2.77 -15.75
CA VAL A 405 -9.69 3.94 -15.95
C VAL A 405 -10.49 5.23 -15.87
N THR A 406 -11.46 5.41 -16.77
CA THR A 406 -12.33 6.59 -16.89
C THR A 406 -13.29 6.71 -15.71
N TYR A 407 -14.01 5.63 -15.38
CA TYR A 407 -15.14 5.70 -14.46
C TYR A 407 -14.85 5.05 -13.10
N LYS A 408 -13.68 4.42 -12.94
CA LYS A 408 -13.31 3.62 -11.76
C LYS A 408 -14.33 2.49 -11.49
N GLU A 409 -14.95 1.99 -12.55
CA GLU A 409 -15.95 0.93 -12.51
C GLU A 409 -15.33 -0.38 -13.00
N ARG A 410 -15.50 -1.44 -12.22
CA ARG A 410 -14.92 -2.77 -12.49
C ARG A 410 -15.76 -3.88 -11.90
N GLN A 411 -15.65 -5.10 -12.43
CA GLN A 411 -16.36 -6.25 -11.87
C GLN A 411 -15.38 -7.30 -11.37
N VAL A 412 -15.35 -7.49 -10.05
CA VAL A 412 -14.55 -8.54 -9.41
C VAL A 412 -15.31 -9.86 -9.49
N LEU A 413 -14.68 -10.89 -10.03
CA LEU A 413 -15.22 -12.25 -10.11
C LEU A 413 -14.79 -13.07 -8.89
N ASP A 414 -13.50 -13.06 -8.58
CA ASP A 414 -12.91 -13.74 -7.44
C ASP A 414 -11.73 -12.95 -6.89
N VAL A 415 -11.47 -13.11 -5.60
CA VAL A 415 -10.36 -12.48 -4.89
C VAL A 415 -9.32 -13.56 -4.59
N GLY A 416 -8.04 -13.20 -4.65
CA GLY A 416 -6.94 -14.11 -4.33
C GLY A 416 -6.37 -14.86 -5.52
N GLU A 417 -5.59 -15.89 -5.25
CA GLU A 417 -4.91 -16.67 -6.30
C GLU A 417 -5.89 -17.59 -7.04
N ILE A 418 -5.59 -17.84 -8.31
CA ILE A 418 -6.31 -18.83 -9.12
C ILE A 418 -5.36 -19.94 -9.56
N SER A 419 -5.89 -21.14 -9.72
CA SER A 419 -5.17 -22.30 -10.23
C SER A 419 -5.92 -22.93 -11.41
N ASN A 420 -5.29 -23.87 -12.11
CA ASN A 420 -5.92 -24.63 -13.19
C ASN A 420 -6.54 -23.77 -14.32
N PHE A 421 -5.97 -22.59 -14.57
CA PHE A 421 -6.43 -21.67 -15.61
C PHE A 421 -6.33 -22.29 -17.01
N LYS A 422 -7.42 -22.21 -17.79
CA LYS A 422 -7.52 -22.69 -19.18
C LYS A 422 -8.46 -21.82 -20.01
N ILE A 423 -8.14 -21.69 -21.29
CA ILE A 423 -9.04 -21.13 -22.31
C ILE A 423 -9.31 -22.19 -23.38
N GLU A 424 -10.57 -22.34 -23.78
CA GLU A 424 -11.00 -23.23 -24.85
C GLU A 424 -11.98 -22.54 -25.80
N LYS A 425 -11.86 -22.76 -27.11
CA LYS A 425 -12.86 -22.34 -28.12
C LYS A 425 -13.81 -23.51 -28.41
N LYS A 426 -15.11 -23.36 -28.11
CA LYS A 426 -16.15 -24.39 -28.36
C LYS A 426 -17.39 -23.76 -28.97
N ALA A 427 -17.92 -24.34 -30.05
CA ALA A 427 -19.22 -23.96 -30.64
C ALA A 427 -19.44 -22.44 -30.83
N GLY A 428 -18.40 -21.69 -31.25
CA GLY A 428 -18.50 -20.25 -31.48
C GLY A 428 -18.43 -19.36 -30.24
N LYS A 429 -18.03 -19.91 -29.08
CA LYS A 429 -17.74 -19.17 -27.85
C LYS A 429 -16.34 -19.49 -27.30
N TYR A 430 -15.83 -18.58 -26.49
CA TYR A 430 -14.58 -18.78 -25.72
C TYR A 430 -14.93 -19.05 -24.27
N ILE A 431 -14.33 -20.09 -23.71
CA ILE A 431 -14.57 -20.51 -22.33
C ILE A 431 -13.27 -20.34 -21.57
N LEU A 432 -13.27 -19.41 -20.62
CA LEU A 432 -12.22 -19.22 -19.64
C LEU A 432 -12.64 -19.97 -18.38
N SER A 433 -11.78 -20.85 -17.87
CA SER A 433 -12.03 -21.59 -16.63
C SER A 433 -10.81 -21.64 -15.73
N TYR A 434 -11.05 -21.56 -14.43
CA TYR A 434 -10.01 -21.65 -13.39
C TYR A 434 -10.64 -22.12 -12.08
N GLU A 435 -9.81 -22.45 -11.10
CA GLU A 435 -10.22 -22.70 -9.72
C GLU A 435 -9.76 -21.54 -8.85
N ASN A 436 -10.66 -20.95 -8.07
CA ASN A 436 -10.31 -19.89 -7.13
C ASN A 436 -9.56 -20.47 -5.89
N GLU A 437 -9.10 -19.60 -4.99
CA GLU A 437 -8.32 -19.97 -3.79
C GLU A 437 -9.05 -20.97 -2.87
N THR A 438 -10.39 -21.05 -2.95
CA THR A 438 -11.21 -22.02 -2.19
C THR A 438 -11.47 -23.34 -2.94
N GLY A 439 -10.91 -23.50 -4.14
CA GLY A 439 -11.11 -24.67 -5.01
C GLY A 439 -12.42 -24.63 -5.81
N ASN A 440 -13.15 -23.51 -5.83
CA ASN A 440 -14.36 -23.39 -6.65
C ASN A 440 -13.99 -23.14 -8.09
N ARG A 441 -14.51 -23.99 -8.97
CA ARG A 441 -14.33 -23.86 -10.40
C ARG A 441 -15.21 -22.74 -10.93
N ARG A 442 -14.57 -21.76 -11.57
CA ARG A 442 -15.20 -20.66 -12.29
C ARG A 442 -15.20 -20.93 -13.78
N ILE A 443 -16.31 -20.58 -14.42
CA ILE A 443 -16.47 -20.69 -15.86
C ILE A 443 -17.03 -19.37 -16.38
N VAL A 444 -16.23 -18.68 -17.20
CA VAL A 444 -16.61 -17.46 -17.90
C VAL A 444 -16.68 -17.79 -19.38
N GLU A 445 -17.81 -17.47 -20.01
CA GLU A 445 -18.03 -17.73 -21.43
C GLU A 445 -18.27 -16.43 -22.20
N PHE A 446 -17.46 -16.17 -23.21
CA PHE A 446 -17.61 -15.04 -24.13
C PHE A 446 -18.35 -15.52 -25.38
N PHE A 447 -19.59 -15.08 -25.55
CA PHE A 447 -20.40 -15.31 -26.75
C PHE A 447 -20.18 -14.17 -27.76
N PRO A 448 -20.76 -14.25 -28.98
CA PRO A 448 -20.69 -13.11 -29.90
C PRO A 448 -21.33 -11.83 -29.36
N ARG A 449 -22.39 -11.91 -28.52
CA ARG A 449 -23.14 -10.73 -28.05
C ARG A 449 -23.47 -10.74 -26.55
N ASP A 450 -23.00 -11.75 -25.82
CA ASP A 450 -23.38 -12.01 -24.44
C ASP A 450 -22.15 -12.50 -23.65
N ILE A 451 -22.20 -12.36 -22.33
CA ILE A 451 -21.23 -12.96 -21.41
C ILE A 451 -21.99 -13.89 -20.47
N SER A 452 -21.45 -15.07 -20.22
CA SER A 452 -21.92 -15.95 -19.15
C SER A 452 -20.88 -16.09 -18.05
N ILE A 453 -21.34 -16.05 -16.80
CA ILE A 453 -20.54 -16.40 -15.63
C ILE A 453 -21.29 -17.51 -14.89
N ASP A 454 -20.62 -18.64 -14.71
CA ASP A 454 -21.14 -19.83 -14.01
C ASP A 454 -22.55 -20.25 -14.51
N GLY A 455 -22.77 -20.17 -15.83
CA GLY A 455 -24.01 -20.56 -16.50
C GLY A 455 -25.11 -19.48 -16.52
N LYS A 456 -24.92 -18.34 -15.85
CA LYS A 456 -25.83 -17.18 -15.95
C LYS A 456 -25.46 -16.34 -17.15
N VAL A 457 -26.27 -16.36 -18.21
CA VAL A 457 -26.05 -15.58 -19.44
C VAL A 457 -26.64 -14.18 -19.27
N SER A 458 -25.89 -13.14 -19.64
CA SER A 458 -26.34 -11.74 -19.66
C SER A 458 -25.91 -11.08 -20.97
N SER A 459 -26.78 -10.24 -21.53
CA SER A 459 -26.37 -9.33 -22.61
C SER A 459 -25.30 -8.37 -22.11
N ILE A 460 -24.43 -7.86 -23.00
CA ILE A 460 -23.36 -6.92 -22.59
C ILE A 460 -23.91 -5.70 -21.87
N ASP A 461 -25.01 -5.13 -22.36
CA ASP A 461 -25.68 -3.99 -21.75
C ASP A 461 -26.19 -4.31 -20.34
N THR A 462 -26.87 -5.46 -20.20
CA THR A 462 -27.36 -5.94 -18.89
C THR A 462 -26.20 -6.22 -17.93
N PHE A 463 -25.10 -6.77 -18.44
CA PHE A 463 -23.90 -7.05 -17.67
C PHE A 463 -23.28 -5.76 -17.12
N ILE A 464 -23.06 -4.77 -17.99
CA ILE A 464 -22.53 -3.45 -17.63
C ILE A 464 -23.47 -2.77 -16.63
N LEU A 465 -24.77 -2.73 -16.90
CA LEU A 465 -25.75 -2.15 -15.98
C LEU A 465 -25.78 -2.85 -14.61
N ASN A 466 -25.61 -4.17 -14.55
CA ASN A 466 -25.56 -4.88 -13.27
C ASN A 466 -24.26 -4.58 -12.51
N ALA A 467 -23.12 -4.53 -13.20
CA ALA A 467 -21.84 -4.16 -12.63
C ALA A 467 -21.88 -2.71 -12.11
N GLN A 468 -22.40 -1.79 -12.92
CA GLN A 468 -22.60 -0.38 -12.55
C GLN A 468 -23.61 -0.24 -11.42
N ASN A 469 -24.78 -0.88 -11.45
CA ASN A 469 -25.77 -0.76 -10.37
C ASN A 469 -25.28 -1.37 -9.05
N SER A 470 -24.40 -2.37 -9.11
CA SER A 470 -23.69 -2.85 -7.92
C SER A 470 -22.74 -1.80 -7.32
N GLN A 471 -22.38 -0.76 -8.10
CA GLN A 471 -21.50 0.36 -7.74
C GLN A 471 -22.20 1.73 -7.61
N ALA A 472 -23.31 1.99 -8.33
CA ALA A 472 -23.85 3.32 -8.65
C ALA A 472 -25.17 3.66 -7.95
N ASN A 473 -25.87 2.69 -7.36
CA ASN A 473 -26.80 3.07 -6.30
C ASN A 473 -25.94 3.44 -5.10
N GLN A 474 -25.94 4.69 -4.64
CA GLN A 474 -26.23 5.01 -3.23
C GLN A 474 -25.85 6.46 -2.87
N GLU A 475 -26.84 7.15 -2.29
CA GLU A 475 -26.74 8.45 -1.65
C GLU A 475 -25.59 8.48 -0.63
N ILE A 476 -24.94 9.64 -0.50
CA ILE A 476 -24.01 9.90 0.60
C ILE A 476 -24.79 9.76 1.90
N ILE A 477 -24.45 8.76 2.71
CA ILE A 477 -25.06 8.55 4.01
C ILE A 477 -24.47 9.59 4.97
N ASN A 478 -25.09 10.76 5.02
CA ASN A 478 -24.76 11.81 5.99
C ASN A 478 -25.31 11.41 7.36
N LEU A 479 -24.43 10.93 8.23
CA LEU A 479 -24.71 10.81 9.66
C LEU A 479 -24.29 12.13 10.33
N SER A 480 -25.05 13.20 10.07
CA SER A 480 -24.82 14.50 10.70
C SER A 480 -25.56 14.59 12.03
N GLY A 481 -24.82 14.77 13.13
CA GLY A 481 -25.34 15.23 14.40
C GLY A 481 -24.57 16.46 14.86
N ASP A 482 -25.28 17.53 15.22
CA ASP A 482 -24.72 18.66 15.96
C ASP A 482 -24.44 18.23 17.41
N VAL A 483 -23.32 18.71 17.96
CA VAL A 483 -22.90 18.53 19.36
C VAL A 483 -23.99 19.10 20.28
N PRO A 484 -24.59 18.30 21.20
CA PRO A 484 -24.17 18.41 22.61
C PRO A 484 -24.50 17.23 23.54
N GLU A 485 -23.56 16.88 24.42
CA GLU A 485 -23.90 16.42 25.77
C GLU A 485 -23.16 17.26 26.84
N ASN A 486 -23.87 17.58 27.91
CA ASN A 486 -23.49 18.56 28.92
C ASN A 486 -22.18 18.12 29.61
N LEU A 487 -21.04 18.75 29.32
CA LEU A 487 -19.73 18.49 29.96
C LEU A 487 -19.81 18.43 31.50
N LYS A 488 -20.84 19.06 32.09
CA LYS A 488 -21.18 19.07 33.51
C LYS A 488 -21.56 17.70 34.09
N GLU A 489 -22.15 16.79 33.32
CA GLU A 489 -22.54 15.44 33.79
C GLU A 489 -21.41 14.41 33.66
N LEU A 490 -20.52 14.58 32.67
CA LEU A 490 -19.40 13.68 32.42
C LEU A 490 -18.30 13.77 33.50
N LEU A 491 -18.02 14.99 33.99
CA LEU A 491 -16.91 15.26 34.91
C LEU A 491 -17.03 14.49 36.24
N PRO A 492 -18.16 14.52 36.97
CA PRO A 492 -18.30 13.76 38.23
C PRO A 492 -18.09 12.25 38.06
N ASN A 493 -18.57 11.68 36.96
CA ASN A 493 -18.42 10.24 36.66
C ASN A 493 -16.95 9.88 36.39
N ILE A 494 -16.24 10.70 35.61
CA ILE A 494 -14.79 10.52 35.38
C ILE A 494 -14.02 10.63 36.69
N PHE A 495 -14.33 11.60 37.55
CA PHE A 495 -13.68 11.74 38.86
C PHE A 495 -13.88 10.51 39.75
N PHE A 496 -15.09 9.95 39.78
CA PHE A 496 -15.36 8.74 40.56
C PHE A 496 -14.61 7.51 40.02
N LYS A 497 -14.58 7.33 38.70
CA LYS A 497 -13.78 6.26 38.04
C LYS A 497 -12.28 6.45 38.29
N LEU A 498 -11.79 7.69 38.24
CA LEU A 498 -10.40 8.03 38.55
C LEU A 498 -10.08 7.69 40.02
N PHE A 499 -10.98 8.01 40.96
CA PHE A 499 -10.80 7.63 42.37
C PHE A 499 -10.71 6.10 42.55
N LYS A 500 -11.60 5.33 41.90
CA LYS A 500 -11.51 3.86 41.89
C LYS A 500 -10.17 3.37 41.32
N PHE A 501 -9.71 3.98 40.23
CA PHE A 501 -8.44 3.62 39.61
C PHE A 501 -7.23 3.95 40.50
N LEU A 502 -7.24 5.10 41.17
CA LEU A 502 -6.21 5.48 42.15
C LEU A 502 -6.20 4.53 43.36
N LEU A 503 -7.39 4.11 43.83
CA LEU A 503 -7.50 3.10 44.89
C LEU A 503 -6.92 1.76 44.42
N PHE A 504 -7.19 1.34 43.19
CA PHE A 504 -6.58 0.16 42.59
C PHE A 504 -5.04 0.28 42.52
N LEU A 505 -4.52 1.42 42.04
CA LEU A 505 -3.08 1.67 42.00
C LEU A 505 -2.47 1.61 43.40
N ALA A 506 -3.16 2.08 44.43
CA ALA A 506 -2.68 1.98 45.80
C ALA A 506 -2.69 0.53 46.32
N LEU A 507 -3.83 -0.17 46.22
CA LEU A 507 -4.08 -1.45 46.88
C LEU A 507 -3.50 -2.65 46.13
N ALA A 508 -3.66 -2.70 44.80
CA ALA A 508 -3.27 -3.86 43.99
C ALA A 508 -1.90 -3.72 43.32
N ILE A 509 -1.42 -2.49 43.14
CA ILE A 509 -0.14 -2.22 42.47
C ILE A 509 0.93 -1.78 43.47
N PHE A 510 0.76 -0.61 44.10
CA PHE A 510 1.78 -0.01 44.95
C PHE A 510 2.07 -0.83 46.20
N ILE A 511 1.06 -1.26 46.96
CA ILE A 511 1.27 -1.99 48.22
C ILE A 511 2.03 -3.30 48.00
N PRO A 512 1.58 -4.23 47.13
CA PRO A 512 2.33 -5.45 46.87
C PRO A 512 3.73 -5.17 46.31
N GLY A 513 3.85 -4.18 45.40
CA GLY A 513 5.13 -3.67 44.91
C GLY A 513 6.09 -3.25 46.02
N TYR A 514 5.58 -2.47 46.98
CA TYR A 514 6.33 -1.92 48.08
C TYR A 514 6.84 -3.00 49.04
N LEU A 515 6.06 -4.08 49.24
CA LEU A 515 6.50 -5.21 50.07
C LEU A 515 7.80 -5.84 49.56
N PHE A 516 8.04 -5.83 48.25
CA PHE A 516 9.29 -6.28 47.65
C PHE A 516 10.37 -5.18 47.67
N VAL A 517 10.01 -3.97 47.26
CA VAL A 517 10.95 -2.83 47.10
C VAL A 517 11.52 -2.34 48.44
N ARG A 518 10.81 -2.48 49.55
CA ARG A 518 11.32 -2.06 50.87
C ARG A 518 12.59 -2.81 51.30
N TYR A 519 12.80 -4.03 50.82
CA TYR A 519 14.03 -4.79 51.10
C TYR A 519 15.27 -4.21 50.41
N LEU A 520 15.09 -3.30 49.46
CA LEU A 520 16.17 -2.52 48.89
C LEU A 520 16.69 -1.48 49.91
N LYS A 521 15.96 -1.15 50.99
CA LYS A 521 16.36 -0.12 51.99
C LYS A 521 16.74 1.24 51.39
N GLN A 522 16.18 1.57 50.22
CA GLN A 522 16.45 2.82 49.55
C GLN A 522 15.82 4.00 50.31
N LYS A 523 16.59 5.08 50.50
CA LYS A 523 16.20 6.24 51.31
C LYS A 523 15.23 7.18 50.60
N SER A 524 15.33 7.27 49.26
CA SER A 524 14.46 8.13 48.45
C SER A 524 13.04 7.59 48.38
N LEU A 525 12.08 8.30 48.99
CA LEU A 525 10.67 7.93 48.95
C LEU A 525 10.12 7.89 47.52
N GLY A 526 10.43 8.89 46.69
CA GLY A 526 9.92 8.94 45.32
C GLY A 526 10.46 7.81 44.44
N LEU A 527 11.73 7.40 44.63
CA LEU A 527 12.30 6.26 43.91
C LEU A 527 11.65 4.95 44.36
N ASN A 528 11.39 4.80 45.67
CA ASN A 528 10.64 3.66 46.18
C ASN A 528 9.25 3.59 45.58
N ILE A 529 8.54 4.73 45.45
CA ILE A 529 7.22 4.77 44.81
C ILE A 529 7.31 4.31 43.36
N PHE A 530 8.21 4.88 42.57
CA PHE A 530 8.39 4.50 41.17
C PHE A 530 8.68 3.00 40.99
N LEU A 531 9.65 2.46 41.73
CA LEU A 531 10.01 1.04 41.67
C LEU A 531 8.86 0.15 42.15
N SER A 532 8.13 0.56 43.19
CA SER A 532 7.00 -0.21 43.73
C SER A 532 5.87 -0.30 42.71
N VAL A 533 5.56 0.80 42.02
CA VAL A 533 4.50 0.79 41.00
C VAL A 533 4.89 -0.09 39.80
N CYS A 534 6.13 0.01 39.30
CA CYS A 534 6.61 -0.85 38.22
C CYS A 534 6.62 -2.33 38.62
N ALA A 535 7.08 -2.64 39.84
CA ALA A 535 7.04 -3.99 40.40
C ALA A 535 5.60 -4.51 40.51
N GLY A 536 4.68 -3.67 41.00
CA GLY A 536 3.27 -4.01 41.13
C GLY A 536 2.59 -4.33 39.81
N PHE A 537 2.87 -3.56 38.75
CA PHE A 537 2.36 -3.84 37.40
C PHE A 537 2.81 -5.22 36.92
N VAL A 538 4.11 -5.52 37.02
CA VAL A 538 4.64 -6.82 36.59
C VAL A 538 4.11 -7.97 37.45
N MET A 539 4.07 -7.81 38.77
CA MET A 539 3.59 -8.88 39.67
C MET A 539 2.11 -9.19 39.50
N LEU A 540 1.24 -8.18 39.39
CA LEU A 540 -0.18 -8.41 39.13
C LEU A 540 -0.37 -9.14 37.79
N THR A 541 0.39 -8.74 36.77
CA THR A 541 0.31 -9.35 35.43
C THR A 541 0.79 -10.80 35.44
N LEU A 542 1.91 -11.10 36.10
CA LEU A 542 2.41 -12.47 36.25
C LEU A 542 1.45 -13.37 37.03
N ILE A 543 0.82 -12.84 38.09
CA ILE A 543 -0.19 -13.60 38.85
C ILE A 543 -1.45 -13.83 38.02
N SER A 544 -1.87 -12.83 37.24
CA SER A 544 -2.98 -12.97 36.29
C SER A 544 -2.65 -14.03 35.21
N TYR A 545 -1.42 -14.03 34.71
CA TYR A 545 -0.94 -14.99 33.71
C TYR A 545 -0.91 -16.43 34.26
N LEU A 546 -0.24 -16.63 35.39
CA LEU A 546 -0.16 -17.94 36.05
C LEU A 546 -1.54 -18.42 36.50
N GLY A 547 -2.35 -17.51 37.07
CA GLY A 547 -3.73 -17.78 37.46
C GLY A 547 -4.57 -18.24 36.28
N GLY A 548 -4.51 -17.55 35.15
CA GLY A 548 -5.24 -17.93 33.93
C GLY A 548 -4.86 -19.30 33.39
N TYR A 549 -3.56 -19.58 33.25
CA TYR A 549 -3.07 -20.90 32.80
C TYR A 549 -3.46 -22.04 33.75
N LEU A 550 -3.50 -21.78 35.05
CA LEU A 550 -3.90 -22.75 36.07
C LEU A 550 -5.42 -22.78 36.32
N LYS A 551 -6.20 -21.94 35.64
CA LYS A 551 -7.64 -21.70 35.88
C LYS A 551 -7.96 -21.29 37.32
N LEU A 552 -7.07 -20.51 37.93
CA LEU A 552 -7.13 -19.95 39.29
C LEU A 552 -7.20 -18.41 39.26
N ASP A 553 -8.06 -17.84 38.41
CA ASP A 553 -8.20 -16.39 38.23
C ASP A 553 -8.46 -15.61 39.53
N PHE A 554 -9.10 -16.25 40.53
CA PHE A 554 -9.39 -15.61 41.82
C PHE A 554 -8.12 -15.23 42.61
N LEU A 555 -6.94 -15.76 42.25
CA LEU A 555 -5.67 -15.43 42.89
C LEU A 555 -5.33 -13.94 42.84
N ILE A 556 -5.83 -13.19 41.85
CA ILE A 556 -5.62 -11.73 41.77
C ILE A 556 -6.21 -10.99 42.98
N TRP A 557 -7.33 -11.48 43.54
CA TRP A 557 -7.95 -10.93 44.74
C TRP A 557 -7.17 -11.28 46.00
N ILE A 558 -6.68 -12.53 46.08
CA ILE A 558 -5.84 -13.00 47.19
C ILE A 558 -4.53 -12.21 47.23
N TYR A 559 -3.91 -11.98 46.07
CA TYR A 559 -2.70 -11.17 45.94
C TYR A 559 -2.86 -9.77 46.55
N GLY A 560 -3.90 -9.03 46.17
CA GLY A 560 -4.19 -7.71 46.72
C GLY A 560 -4.53 -7.75 48.22
N GLY A 561 -5.40 -8.70 48.63
CA GLY A 561 -5.83 -8.84 50.02
C GLY A 561 -4.71 -9.21 50.99
N VAL A 562 -3.89 -10.20 50.64
CA VAL A 562 -2.72 -10.63 51.42
C VAL A 562 -1.69 -9.50 51.47
N GLY A 563 -1.45 -8.80 50.35
CA GLY A 563 -0.57 -7.64 50.33
C GLY A 563 -0.99 -6.57 51.33
N MET A 564 -2.28 -6.22 51.34
CA MET A 564 -2.86 -5.25 52.27
C MET A 564 -2.77 -5.72 53.74
N LEU A 565 -3.07 -6.98 54.01
CA LEU A 565 -3.00 -7.58 55.33
C LEU A 565 -1.57 -7.55 55.89
N VAL A 566 -0.58 -7.96 55.09
CA VAL A 566 0.84 -7.92 55.51
C VAL A 566 1.29 -6.48 55.75
N PHE A 567 0.93 -5.57 54.84
CA PHE A 567 1.29 -4.15 54.93
C PHE A 567 0.75 -3.47 56.20
N THR A 568 -0.47 -3.82 56.60
CA THR A 568 -1.11 -3.29 57.81
C THR A 568 -0.59 -3.97 59.08
N MET A 569 -0.58 -5.31 59.14
CA MET A 569 -0.14 -6.07 60.33
C MET A 569 1.32 -5.79 60.72
N LYS A 570 2.20 -5.62 59.73
CA LYS A 570 3.61 -5.32 59.97
C LYS A 570 3.89 -3.83 60.19
N GLY A 571 2.86 -2.98 60.15
CA GLY A 571 2.97 -1.55 60.41
C GLY A 571 3.73 -0.76 59.34
N TYR A 572 3.88 -1.30 58.11
CA TYR A 572 4.70 -0.69 57.06
C TYR A 572 4.17 0.65 56.55
N TYR A 573 2.87 0.91 56.71
CA TYR A 573 2.29 2.24 56.46
C TYR A 573 2.97 3.36 57.28
N LYS A 574 3.54 3.04 58.45
CA LYS A 574 4.31 3.99 59.27
C LYS A 574 5.66 4.36 58.64
N GLU A 575 6.20 3.56 57.73
CA GLU A 575 7.44 3.88 57.01
C GLU A 575 7.20 4.98 55.95
N LEU A 576 5.95 5.19 55.54
CA LEU A 576 5.48 6.18 54.57
C LEU A 576 5.03 7.52 55.20
N VAL A 577 5.31 7.76 56.49
CA VAL A 577 4.79 8.90 57.26
C VAL A 577 5.00 10.28 56.61
N PHE A 578 3.98 11.14 56.78
CA PHE A 578 3.78 12.50 56.25
C PHE A 578 5.01 13.43 56.28
N LYS A 579 5.94 13.26 57.24
CA LYS A 579 7.16 14.06 57.37
C LYS A 579 8.07 13.94 56.14
N LYS A 580 8.10 12.76 55.49
CA LYS A 580 8.81 12.52 54.21
C LYS A 580 8.01 12.99 52.99
N MET A 581 6.69 13.06 53.06
CA MET A 581 5.86 13.64 51.98
C MET A 581 6.06 15.15 51.84
N ARG A 582 6.36 15.87 52.94
CA ARG A 582 6.68 17.30 52.88
C ARG A 582 7.99 17.57 52.12
N GLU A 583 8.90 16.61 52.02
CA GLU A 583 10.12 16.70 51.20
C GLU A 583 9.81 16.68 49.69
N LEU A 584 8.73 16.00 49.27
CA LEU A 584 8.24 15.96 47.88
C LEU A 584 7.58 17.26 47.42
N LEU A 585 7.12 18.10 48.36
CA LEU A 585 6.43 19.39 48.09
C LEU A 585 7.33 20.60 48.33
N THR A 586 8.65 20.44 48.21
CA THR A 586 9.59 21.56 48.39
C THR A 586 9.55 22.49 47.18
N PRO A 587 9.69 23.83 47.36
CA PRO A 587 9.74 24.78 46.24
C PRO A 587 10.84 24.47 45.21
N ALA A 588 11.92 23.80 45.64
CA ALA A 588 13.00 23.35 44.78
C ALA A 588 12.58 22.26 43.76
N LEU A 589 11.49 21.52 44.03
CA LEU A 589 10.96 20.49 43.14
C LEU A 589 9.89 21.01 42.17
N LEU A 590 9.34 22.20 42.42
CA LEU A 590 8.24 22.77 41.65
C LEU A 590 8.49 22.81 40.13
N PRO A 591 9.69 23.18 39.62
CA PRO A 591 9.94 23.17 38.17
C PRO A 591 9.82 21.77 37.54
N TYR A 592 10.24 20.72 38.25
CA TYR A 592 10.12 19.34 37.76
C TYR A 592 8.67 18.85 37.82
N VAL A 593 7.91 19.26 38.85
CA VAL A 593 6.49 18.92 38.93
C VAL A 593 5.73 19.59 37.78
N LEU A 594 5.97 20.88 37.53
CA LEU A 594 5.33 21.61 36.43
C LEU A 594 5.63 20.97 35.07
N ILE A 595 6.88 20.60 34.79
CA ILE A 595 7.23 19.99 33.49
C ILE A 595 6.64 18.59 33.32
N VAL A 596 6.54 17.81 34.40
CA VAL A 596 5.89 16.49 34.38
C VAL A 596 4.39 16.64 34.17
N LEU A 597 3.74 17.60 34.83
CA LEU A 597 2.31 17.87 34.65
C LEU A 597 1.99 18.34 33.22
N THR A 598 2.72 19.32 32.70
CA THR A 598 2.50 19.81 31.33
C THR A 598 2.83 18.74 30.30
N GLY A 599 3.91 17.97 30.50
CA GLY A 599 4.27 16.85 29.64
C GLY A 599 3.23 15.72 29.66
N THR A 600 2.64 15.45 30.83
CA THR A 600 1.56 14.46 30.98
C THR A 600 0.32 14.87 30.19
N ILE A 601 -0.10 16.13 30.29
CA ILE A 601 -1.22 16.66 29.49
C ILE A 601 -0.87 16.54 27.99
N PHE A 602 0.35 16.93 27.62
CA PHE A 602 0.82 16.93 26.24
C PHE A 602 0.78 15.54 25.58
N GLN A 603 1.13 14.48 26.31
CA GLN A 603 1.13 13.10 25.81
C GLN A 603 -0.23 12.38 25.95
N SER A 604 -1.06 12.75 26.94
CA SER A 604 -2.29 12.01 27.24
C SER A 604 -3.49 12.52 26.42
N LEU A 605 -3.52 13.81 26.07
CA LEU A 605 -4.68 14.41 25.43
C LEU A 605 -4.97 13.87 24.03
N LEU A 606 -3.93 13.37 23.33
CA LEU A 606 -4.04 12.77 21.99
C LEU A 606 -4.94 11.53 21.96
N VAL A 607 -5.05 10.80 23.07
CA VAL A 607 -5.87 9.58 23.18
C VAL A 607 -7.09 9.76 24.06
N ALA A 608 -7.09 10.73 24.98
CA ALA A 608 -8.10 10.88 26.04
C ALA A 608 -9.56 10.95 25.54
N ARG A 609 -9.76 11.50 24.34
CA ARG A 609 -11.08 11.70 23.72
C ARG A 609 -11.60 10.46 22.98
N SER A 610 -10.76 9.45 22.73
CA SER A 610 -11.20 8.18 22.13
C SER A 610 -12.10 7.43 23.11
N GLY A 611 -13.16 6.83 22.59
CA GLY A 611 -14.19 6.15 23.38
C GLY A 611 -15.09 7.12 24.16
N TRP A 612 -15.19 8.40 23.77
CA TRP A 612 -16.26 9.29 24.26
C TRP A 612 -17.53 9.05 23.45
N VAL A 613 -18.67 9.26 24.12
CA VAL A 613 -20.00 9.23 23.50
C VAL A 613 -20.32 10.65 23.02
N TYR A 614 -20.80 10.73 21.79
CA TYR A 614 -21.26 11.89 21.04
C TYR A 614 -22.69 11.60 20.57
N ASP A 615 -23.38 12.59 20.01
CA ASP A 615 -24.77 12.42 19.52
C ASP A 615 -24.90 11.37 18.42
N PHE A 616 -23.86 11.19 17.61
CA PHE A 616 -23.81 10.14 16.59
C PHE A 616 -23.44 8.76 17.14
N GLY A 617 -22.87 8.66 18.35
CA GLY A 617 -22.33 7.41 18.91
C GLY A 617 -20.95 7.56 19.55
N VAL A 618 -20.10 6.53 19.50
CA VAL A 618 -18.77 6.52 20.14
C VAL A 618 -17.69 6.96 19.16
N GLY A 619 -16.90 7.97 19.50
CA GLY A 619 -15.83 8.50 18.62
C GLY A 619 -14.42 8.00 18.94
N PHE A 620 -13.57 7.86 17.91
CA PHE A 620 -12.19 7.39 17.99
C PHE A 620 -11.22 8.31 17.24
N TRP A 621 -10.07 8.60 17.86
CA TRP A 621 -9.07 9.55 17.37
C TRP A 621 -7.83 8.86 16.78
N GLY A 622 -7.49 9.22 15.55
CA GLY A 622 -6.29 8.72 14.87
C GLY A 622 -6.21 7.19 14.86
N PRO A 623 -5.03 6.60 15.14
CA PRO A 623 -4.84 5.13 15.13
C PRO A 623 -5.72 4.36 16.13
N THR A 624 -6.35 5.03 17.10
CA THR A 624 -7.17 4.34 18.11
C THR A 624 -8.44 3.69 17.53
N GLY A 625 -8.90 4.13 16.34
CA GLY A 625 -9.99 3.48 15.61
C GLY A 625 -9.63 2.11 15.01
N HIS A 626 -8.34 1.76 14.97
CA HIS A 626 -7.84 0.45 14.55
C HIS A 626 -7.09 -0.23 15.70
N ASP A 627 -5.91 0.27 16.07
CA ASP A 627 -5.04 -0.33 17.09
C ASP A 627 -5.68 -0.32 18.48
N GLY A 628 -6.42 0.75 18.80
CA GLY A 628 -7.14 0.85 20.07
C GLY A 628 -8.30 -0.15 20.15
N ILE A 629 -9.00 -0.37 19.03
CA ILE A 629 -10.06 -1.37 18.91
C ILE A 629 -9.48 -2.79 19.04
N TRP A 630 -8.32 -3.06 18.43
CA TRP A 630 -7.61 -4.33 18.59
C TRP A 630 -7.29 -4.64 20.05
N HIS A 631 -6.72 -3.67 20.79
CA HIS A 631 -6.47 -3.82 22.23
C HIS A 631 -7.76 -4.07 23.01
N GLN A 632 -8.86 -3.38 22.69
CA GLN A 632 -10.15 -3.62 23.34
C GLN A 632 -10.69 -5.04 23.07
N ALA A 633 -10.58 -5.53 21.84
CA ALA A 633 -10.96 -6.88 21.47
C ALA A 633 -10.14 -7.95 22.19
N LEU A 634 -8.82 -7.77 22.27
CA LEU A 634 -7.93 -8.65 23.02
C LEU A 634 -8.25 -8.67 24.52
N ILE A 635 -8.46 -7.50 25.12
CA ILE A 635 -8.84 -7.41 26.55
C ILE A 635 -10.16 -8.14 26.80
N ALA A 636 -11.12 -8.03 25.89
CA ALA A 636 -12.38 -8.74 26.00
C ALA A 636 -12.20 -10.27 26.00
N GLN A 637 -11.28 -10.82 25.18
CA GLN A 637 -10.94 -12.25 25.21
C GLN A 637 -10.16 -12.64 26.47
N LEU A 638 -9.21 -11.80 26.93
CA LEU A 638 -8.43 -12.04 28.15
C LEU A 638 -9.29 -11.99 29.43
N ILE A 639 -10.41 -11.27 29.41
CA ILE A 639 -11.39 -11.31 30.50
C ILE A 639 -11.99 -12.71 30.62
N LYS A 640 -12.21 -13.42 29.51
CA LYS A 640 -12.74 -14.78 29.48
C LYS A 640 -11.72 -15.85 29.89
N GLY A 641 -10.47 -15.72 29.43
CA GLY A 641 -9.42 -16.69 29.78
C GLY A 641 -8.04 -16.38 29.20
N VAL A 642 -7.03 -17.07 29.75
CA VAL A 642 -5.63 -17.04 29.28
C VAL A 642 -5.18 -18.49 29.03
N PRO A 643 -4.60 -18.82 27.85
CA PRO A 643 -4.37 -17.94 26.70
C PRO A 643 -5.69 -17.48 26.06
N PRO A 644 -5.74 -16.25 25.50
CA PRO A 644 -6.92 -15.76 24.82
C PRO A 644 -7.12 -16.45 23.46
N GLU A 645 -8.37 -16.56 23.04
CA GLU A 645 -8.71 -16.84 21.63
C GLU A 645 -8.38 -15.62 20.77
N ASN A 646 -8.06 -15.82 19.49
CA ASN A 646 -7.91 -14.72 18.55
C ASN A 646 -9.28 -14.04 18.33
N PRO A 647 -9.44 -12.75 18.69
CA PRO A 647 -10.73 -12.07 18.61
C PRO A 647 -11.30 -11.98 17.19
N GLY A 648 -10.43 -11.88 16.18
CA GLY A 648 -10.79 -11.75 14.77
C GLY A 648 -10.67 -13.05 13.96
N PHE A 649 -10.39 -14.20 14.61
CA PHE A 649 -10.19 -15.47 13.92
C PHE A 649 -10.61 -16.65 14.79
N ALA A 650 -11.92 -16.82 14.93
CA ALA A 650 -12.51 -17.82 15.83
C ALA A 650 -11.99 -19.25 15.58
N GLY A 651 -11.90 -20.04 16.66
CA GLY A 651 -11.37 -21.39 16.69
C GLY A 651 -9.84 -21.48 16.76
N VAL A 652 -9.13 -20.35 16.80
CA VAL A 652 -7.66 -20.31 16.84
C VAL A 652 -7.20 -19.56 18.09
N ALA A 653 -6.32 -20.19 18.86
CA ALA A 653 -5.68 -19.54 20.00
C ALA A 653 -4.75 -18.41 19.52
N LEU A 654 -4.72 -17.29 20.24
CA LEU A 654 -3.79 -16.21 19.91
C LEU A 654 -2.35 -16.69 20.13
N SER A 655 -1.56 -16.63 19.06
CA SER A 655 -0.13 -16.91 19.06
C SER A 655 0.62 -15.73 18.45
N ASN A 656 1.96 -15.68 18.62
CA ASN A 656 2.81 -14.64 18.02
C ASN A 656 2.50 -13.20 18.50
N TYR A 657 1.96 -13.05 19.70
CA TYR A 657 1.57 -11.75 20.27
C TYR A 657 1.97 -11.61 21.73
N HIS A 658 2.30 -10.37 22.15
CA HIS A 658 2.71 -10.01 23.50
C HIS A 658 1.58 -9.27 24.23
N TYR A 659 0.82 -9.96 25.08
CA TYR A 659 -0.43 -9.44 25.63
C TYR A 659 -0.34 -9.03 27.12
N PHE A 660 0.84 -8.84 27.71
CA PHE A 660 0.93 -8.52 29.15
C PHE A 660 0.33 -7.15 29.51
N PHE A 661 0.42 -6.17 28.61
CA PHE A 661 -0.28 -4.90 28.82
C PHE A 661 -1.80 -5.13 28.83
N ASP A 662 -2.34 -5.83 27.85
CA ASP A 662 -3.77 -6.13 27.75
C ASP A 662 -4.25 -6.95 28.94
N LEU A 663 -3.43 -7.91 29.40
CA LEU A 663 -3.71 -8.74 30.57
C LEU A 663 -3.72 -7.93 31.87
N LEU A 664 -2.82 -6.95 32.00
CA LEU A 664 -2.84 -6.00 33.11
C LEU A 664 -4.13 -5.17 33.11
N THR A 665 -4.57 -4.72 31.94
CA THR A 665 -5.84 -3.98 31.79
C THR A 665 -7.05 -4.88 32.07
N ALA A 666 -7.05 -6.13 31.60
CA ALA A 666 -8.09 -7.12 31.90
C ALA A 666 -8.17 -7.43 33.41
N ALA A 667 -7.03 -7.61 34.08
CA ALA A 667 -6.98 -7.79 35.54
C ALA A 667 -7.54 -6.57 36.28
N THR A 668 -7.25 -5.37 35.78
CA THR A 668 -7.75 -4.11 36.34
C THR A 668 -9.26 -3.99 36.16
N TYR A 669 -9.79 -4.35 35.00
CA TYR A 669 -11.23 -4.46 34.77
C TYR A 669 -11.87 -5.45 35.75
N LYS A 670 -11.33 -6.68 35.88
CA LYS A 670 -11.82 -7.70 36.83
C LYS A 670 -11.89 -7.16 38.27
N LEU A 671 -10.87 -6.43 38.72
CA LEU A 671 -10.76 -5.89 40.08
C LEU A 671 -11.62 -4.63 40.34
N THR A 672 -11.84 -3.79 39.33
CA THR A 672 -12.42 -2.44 39.53
C THR A 672 -13.74 -2.20 38.83
N GLN A 673 -14.06 -2.99 37.81
CA GLN A 673 -15.21 -2.83 36.92
C GLN A 673 -15.22 -1.47 36.19
N ILE A 674 -14.05 -0.82 36.03
CA ILE A 674 -13.90 0.39 35.23
C ILE A 674 -13.94 0.00 33.75
N PRO A 675 -14.72 0.65 32.89
CA PRO A 675 -14.79 0.33 31.46
C PRO A 675 -13.40 0.29 30.79
N VAL A 676 -13.20 -0.68 29.90
CA VAL A 676 -11.91 -0.90 29.23
C VAL A 676 -11.45 0.35 28.45
N ALA A 677 -12.38 1.04 27.77
CA ALA A 677 -12.08 2.29 27.06
C ALA A 677 -11.54 3.40 28.00
N ASP A 678 -12.07 3.52 29.22
CA ASP A 678 -11.56 4.48 30.22
C ASP A 678 -10.13 4.11 30.67
N LEU A 679 -9.86 2.82 30.86
CA LEU A 679 -8.54 2.33 31.24
C LEU A 679 -7.51 2.60 30.13
N LEU A 680 -7.83 2.22 28.88
CA LEU A 680 -6.95 2.33 27.71
C LEU A 680 -6.64 3.78 27.35
N TYR A 681 -7.65 4.64 27.28
CA TYR A 681 -7.49 5.97 26.68
C TYR A 681 -7.24 7.08 27.69
N ARG A 682 -7.53 6.88 28.98
CA ARG A 682 -7.47 7.96 29.99
C ARG A 682 -6.54 7.61 31.16
N PHE A 683 -6.80 6.52 31.86
CA PHE A 683 -6.14 6.27 33.15
C PHE A 683 -4.74 5.67 33.06
N TYR A 684 -4.51 4.69 32.18
CA TYR A 684 -3.15 4.19 31.95
C TYR A 684 -2.25 5.22 31.26
N PRO A 685 -2.67 5.91 30.18
CA PRO A 685 -1.89 6.99 29.58
C PRO A 685 -1.42 8.06 30.59
N LEU A 686 -2.35 8.52 31.44
CA LEU A 686 -2.04 9.49 32.51
C LEU A 686 -0.96 8.94 33.46
N SER A 687 -1.13 7.69 33.90
CA SER A 687 -0.20 7.05 34.85
C SER A 687 1.17 6.82 34.23
N PHE A 688 1.21 6.38 32.97
CA PHE A 688 2.45 6.11 32.26
C PHE A 688 3.25 7.38 32.02
N SER A 689 2.62 8.46 31.60
CA SER A 689 3.30 9.74 31.45
C SER A 689 3.84 10.26 32.80
N ILE A 690 3.07 10.23 33.89
CA ILE A 690 3.57 10.65 35.21
C ILE A 690 4.78 9.82 35.65
N LEU A 691 4.71 8.49 35.49
CA LEU A 691 5.78 7.58 35.86
C LEU A 691 7.01 7.75 34.95
N LEU A 692 6.83 8.08 33.67
CA LEU A 692 7.93 8.38 32.75
C LEU A 692 8.73 9.58 33.27
N GLY A 693 8.04 10.65 33.67
CA GLY A 693 8.66 11.82 34.28
C GLY A 693 9.39 11.50 35.59
N LEU A 694 8.73 10.77 36.49
CA LEU A 694 9.30 10.39 37.79
C LEU A 694 10.54 9.48 37.63
N GLY A 695 10.45 8.46 36.80
CA GLY A 695 11.54 7.54 36.49
C GLY A 695 12.72 8.25 35.83
N THR A 696 12.44 9.09 34.83
CA THR A 696 13.47 9.90 34.15
C THR A 696 14.17 10.85 35.12
N TYR A 697 13.43 11.50 36.02
CA TYR A 697 14.02 12.36 37.05
C TYR A 697 15.07 11.61 37.88
N PHE A 698 14.73 10.41 38.39
CA PHE A 698 15.68 9.63 39.20
C PHE A 698 16.84 9.09 38.37
N LEU A 699 16.57 8.62 37.15
CA LEU A 699 17.59 8.10 36.23
C LEU A 699 18.63 9.18 35.89
N VAL A 700 18.21 10.38 35.51
CA VAL A 700 19.14 11.48 35.19
C VAL A 700 19.86 12.00 36.43
N ASN A 701 19.16 12.10 37.57
CA ASN A 701 19.75 12.57 38.82
C ASN A 701 20.85 11.64 39.33
N MET A 702 20.72 10.34 39.09
CA MET A 702 21.75 9.33 39.37
C MET A 702 23.04 9.60 38.58
N PHE A 703 22.95 10.10 37.33
CA PHE A 703 24.13 10.38 36.52
C PHE A 703 24.88 11.66 36.88
N THR A 704 24.18 12.75 37.23
CA THR A 704 24.86 14.08 37.27
C THR A 704 24.61 14.93 38.52
N LYS A 705 23.64 14.59 39.38
CA LYS A 705 23.14 15.45 40.48
C LYS A 705 22.85 16.91 40.07
N ASN A 706 22.89 17.26 38.78
CA ASN A 706 22.80 18.61 38.27
C ASN A 706 21.34 18.92 37.98
N ARG A 707 20.75 19.78 38.82
CA ARG A 707 19.35 20.20 38.76
C ARG A 707 18.93 20.71 37.37
N ARG A 708 19.77 21.53 36.72
CA ARG A 708 19.47 22.07 35.38
C ARG A 708 19.50 20.98 34.31
N GLY A 709 20.42 20.02 34.45
CA GLY A 709 20.53 18.88 33.55
C GLY A 709 19.31 17.98 33.61
N VAL A 710 18.81 17.70 34.82
CA VAL A 710 17.57 16.94 35.03
C VAL A 710 16.37 17.65 34.40
N LEU A 711 16.22 18.96 34.63
CA LEU A 711 15.12 19.74 34.08
C LEU A 711 15.11 19.74 32.54
N LEU A 712 16.25 20.00 31.90
CA LEU A 712 16.35 19.95 30.44
C LEU A 712 16.11 18.55 29.88
N SER A 713 16.58 17.50 30.57
CA SER A 713 16.36 16.12 30.11
C SER A 713 14.87 15.74 30.15
N LEU A 714 14.15 16.14 31.19
CA LEU A 714 12.69 16.00 31.24
C LEU A 714 12.01 16.77 30.10
N TYR A 715 12.49 17.97 29.78
CA TYR A 715 11.97 18.74 28.64
C TYR A 715 12.12 17.98 27.32
N PHE A 716 13.30 17.42 27.04
CA PHE A 716 13.53 16.64 25.82
C PHE A 716 12.71 15.35 25.78
N VAL A 717 12.49 14.69 26.92
CA VAL A 717 11.70 13.45 26.99
C VAL A 717 10.22 13.70 26.66
N TYR A 718 9.64 14.82 27.08
CA TYR A 718 8.23 15.12 26.82
C TYR A 718 7.96 15.83 25.50
N PHE A 719 8.77 16.84 25.18
CA PHE A 719 8.40 17.82 24.16
C PHE A 719 9.20 17.71 22.87
N ALA A 720 10.38 17.07 22.88
CA ALA A 720 11.22 17.04 21.69
C ALA A 720 10.61 16.24 20.54
N GLY A 721 10.55 16.85 19.37
CA GLY A 721 10.11 16.22 18.13
C GLY A 721 11.26 15.98 17.14
N SER A 722 10.90 15.43 15.98
CA SER A 722 11.80 15.25 14.83
C SER A 722 12.01 16.57 14.09
N PHE A 723 13.02 16.63 13.22
CA PHE A 723 13.17 17.71 12.23
C PHE A 723 12.20 17.60 11.05
N GLY A 724 11.16 16.75 11.14
CA GLY A 724 10.25 16.54 10.02
C GLY A 724 9.40 17.77 9.70
N TRP A 725 9.31 18.72 10.63
CA TRP A 725 8.73 20.03 10.35
C TRP A 725 9.49 20.81 9.27
N ILE A 726 10.81 20.58 9.10
CA ILE A 726 11.59 21.17 8.00
C ILE A 726 11.15 20.55 6.67
N VAL A 727 10.94 19.23 6.65
CA VAL A 727 10.48 18.49 5.48
C VAL A 727 9.10 18.97 5.04
N ASP A 728 8.13 19.00 5.97
CA ASP A 728 6.77 19.46 5.68
C ASP A 728 6.73 20.97 5.35
N LEU A 729 7.60 21.79 5.94
CA LEU A 729 7.69 23.22 5.59
C LEU A 729 8.17 23.40 4.15
N ILE A 730 9.18 22.64 3.72
CA ILE A 730 9.70 22.68 2.34
C ILE A 730 8.66 22.14 1.35
N LYS A 731 7.99 21.03 1.68
CA LYS A 731 7.13 20.30 0.74
C LYS A 731 5.68 20.80 0.70
N LYS A 732 5.12 21.13 1.86
CA LYS A 732 3.69 21.42 2.04
C LYS A 732 3.42 22.84 2.52
N GLN A 733 4.46 23.64 2.76
CA GLN A 733 4.36 24.97 3.38
C GLN A 733 3.56 24.94 4.71
N ALA A 734 3.66 23.81 5.43
CA ALA A 734 2.93 23.55 6.66
C ALA A 734 3.87 23.01 7.75
N ILE A 735 3.49 23.16 9.01
CA ILE A 735 4.25 22.62 10.14
C ILE A 735 3.63 21.26 10.51
N GLY A 736 4.44 20.20 10.43
CA GLY A 736 4.02 18.84 10.70
C GLY A 736 5.20 17.86 10.74
N GLY A 737 5.03 16.71 10.09
CA GLY A 737 6.12 15.81 9.76
C GLY A 737 6.64 14.93 10.89
N GLU A 738 5.84 14.64 11.93
CA GLU A 738 6.26 13.79 13.06
C GLU A 738 6.99 12.52 12.58
N SER A 739 6.35 11.77 11.69
CA SER A 739 6.79 10.49 11.12
C SER A 739 7.37 10.62 9.70
N ALA A 740 7.84 11.82 9.31
CA ALA A 740 8.51 12.03 8.02
C ALA A 740 9.75 11.13 7.85
N PHE A 741 10.37 10.75 8.97
CA PHE A 741 11.50 9.82 9.05
C PHE A 741 11.11 8.46 9.66
N TRP A 742 9.85 8.05 9.48
CA TRP A 742 9.19 6.85 10.02
C TRP A 742 8.90 6.82 11.53
N ALA A 743 9.80 7.29 12.39
CA ALA A 743 9.59 7.10 13.83
C ALA A 743 8.59 8.11 14.42
N ASN A 744 7.65 7.60 15.22
CA ASN A 744 6.80 8.45 16.06
C ASN A 744 7.64 9.10 17.17
N GLN A 745 7.17 10.26 17.61
CA GLN A 745 7.86 11.11 18.58
C GLN A 745 7.23 10.96 19.97
N PRO A 746 7.92 11.38 21.04
CA PRO A 746 7.44 11.19 22.41
C PRO A 746 6.06 11.76 22.72
N VAL A 747 5.56 12.74 21.96
CA VAL A 747 4.18 13.23 22.08
C VAL A 747 3.15 12.11 21.87
N SER A 748 3.46 11.17 20.98
CA SER A 748 2.61 10.05 20.56
C SER A 748 2.84 8.76 21.35
N ILE A 749 3.59 8.80 22.45
CA ILE A 749 3.95 7.59 23.24
C ILE A 749 2.73 6.75 23.66
N ASN A 750 1.63 7.41 24.00
CA ASN A 750 0.42 6.75 24.50
C ASN A 750 -0.47 6.17 23.39
N LEU A 751 -0.14 6.37 22.10
CA LEU A 751 -0.77 5.63 21.00
C LEU A 751 -0.40 4.14 21.03
N ASN A 752 0.72 3.79 21.66
CA ASN A 752 1.19 2.42 21.83
C ASN A 752 1.42 2.13 23.32
N PRO A 753 0.36 1.78 24.06
CA PRO A 753 0.48 1.54 25.49
C PRO A 753 1.46 0.41 25.88
N PRO A 754 1.61 -0.71 25.13
CA PRO A 754 2.67 -1.69 25.35
C PRO A 754 4.08 -1.07 25.33
N PHE A 755 4.36 -0.18 24.38
CA PHE A 755 5.61 0.58 24.35
C PHE A 755 5.76 1.46 25.59
N ALA A 756 4.74 2.24 25.94
CA ALA A 756 4.77 3.16 27.07
C ALA A 756 5.11 2.46 28.40
N ILE A 757 4.44 1.36 28.75
CA ILE A 757 4.73 0.63 30.00
C ILE A 757 6.09 -0.06 29.97
N SER A 758 6.48 -0.64 28.83
CA SER A 758 7.77 -1.30 28.69
C SER A 758 8.95 -0.34 28.91
N LEU A 759 8.80 0.93 28.51
CA LEU A 759 9.79 1.97 28.74
C LEU A 759 9.95 2.27 30.24
N LEU A 760 8.86 2.31 31.02
CA LEU A 760 8.90 2.47 32.48
C LEU A 760 9.65 1.33 33.15
N ILE A 761 9.39 0.09 32.70
CA ILE A 761 10.06 -1.10 33.22
C ILE A 761 11.56 -1.05 32.87
N ILE A 762 11.94 -0.64 31.66
CA ILE A 762 13.35 -0.41 31.29
C ILE A 762 14.03 0.58 32.23
N ILE A 763 13.39 1.72 32.53
CA ILE A 763 13.93 2.72 33.45
C ILE A 763 14.12 2.11 34.85
N ALA A 764 13.12 1.36 35.34
CA ALA A 764 13.20 0.66 36.62
C ALA A 764 14.34 -0.37 36.65
N VAL A 765 14.51 -1.16 35.59
CA VAL A 765 15.57 -2.15 35.44
C VAL A 765 16.96 -1.49 35.44
N ILE A 766 17.15 -0.37 34.73
CA ILE A 766 18.43 0.36 34.73
C ILE A 766 18.73 0.90 36.13
N LEU A 767 17.74 1.47 36.83
CA LEU A 767 17.89 1.96 38.20
C LEU A 767 18.24 0.82 39.18
N LEU A 768 17.60 -0.33 39.04
CA LEU A 768 17.90 -1.52 39.86
C LEU A 768 19.28 -2.09 39.55
N TYR A 769 19.70 -2.10 38.29
CA TYR A 769 21.04 -2.55 37.89
C TYR A 769 22.11 -1.73 38.61
N LYS A 770 22.00 -0.40 38.60
CA LYS A 770 22.94 0.49 39.28
C LYS A 770 22.92 0.31 40.79
N TYR A 771 21.73 0.20 41.36
CA TYR A 771 21.61 -0.09 42.78
C TYR A 771 22.24 -1.44 43.16
N PHE A 772 22.11 -2.44 42.29
CA PHE A 772 22.71 -3.76 42.48
C PHE A 772 24.24 -3.76 42.35
N GLU A 773 24.81 -3.00 41.42
CA GLU A 773 26.27 -2.85 41.28
C GLU A 773 26.90 -2.34 42.59
N GLU A 774 26.23 -1.42 43.29
CA GLU A 774 26.71 -0.85 44.56
C GLU A 774 26.48 -1.78 45.76
N ASN A 775 25.31 -2.44 45.85
CA ASN A 775 24.87 -3.10 47.09
C ASN A 775 24.93 -4.63 47.06
N LYS A 776 24.97 -5.26 45.86
CA LYS A 776 25.04 -6.72 45.64
C LYS A 776 24.00 -7.53 46.42
N ASN A 777 22.81 -6.97 46.65
CA ASN A 777 21.74 -7.57 47.44
C ASN A 777 20.86 -8.53 46.61
N TYR A 778 20.64 -9.75 47.10
CA TYR A 778 19.87 -10.80 46.41
C TYR A 778 18.41 -10.40 46.12
N TRP A 779 17.79 -9.56 46.96
CA TRP A 779 16.45 -9.04 46.72
C TRP A 779 16.40 -8.13 45.50
N VAL A 780 17.45 -7.30 45.32
CA VAL A 780 17.60 -6.45 44.13
C VAL A 780 17.75 -7.31 42.89
N MET A 781 18.57 -8.36 42.97
CA MET A 781 18.78 -9.33 41.89
C MET A 781 17.47 -10.00 41.48
N SER A 782 16.69 -10.46 42.45
CA SER A 782 15.41 -11.14 42.21
C SER A 782 14.39 -10.20 41.55
N LEU A 783 14.26 -8.98 42.08
CA LEU A 783 13.36 -7.97 41.51
C LEU A 783 13.81 -7.56 40.10
N PHE A 784 15.12 -7.41 39.87
CA PHE A 784 15.68 -7.16 38.54
C PHE A 784 15.27 -8.27 37.57
N ILE A 785 15.47 -9.53 37.93
CA ILE A 785 15.16 -10.69 37.07
C ILE A 785 13.66 -10.73 36.75
N ILE A 786 12.79 -10.48 37.74
CA ILE A 786 11.33 -10.46 37.53
C ILE A 786 10.94 -9.38 36.52
N LEU A 787 11.43 -8.15 36.70
CA LEU A 787 11.12 -7.03 35.80
C LEU A 787 11.71 -7.23 34.40
N ALA A 788 13.00 -7.58 34.32
CA ALA A 788 13.71 -7.77 33.07
C ALA A 788 13.20 -8.98 32.28
N GLY A 789 12.94 -10.09 32.98
CA GLY A 789 12.48 -11.33 32.36
C GLY A 789 11.06 -11.23 31.81
N SER A 790 10.16 -10.51 32.50
CA SER A 790 8.77 -10.33 32.05
C SER A 790 8.61 -9.30 30.92
N LEU A 791 9.64 -8.48 30.66
CA LEU A 791 9.57 -7.36 29.74
C LEU A 791 9.23 -7.78 28.30
N ILE A 792 9.65 -8.97 27.88
CA ILE A 792 9.44 -9.49 26.52
C ILE A 792 7.95 -9.63 26.17
N GLU A 793 7.10 -9.93 27.16
CA GLU A 793 5.65 -10.07 26.98
C GLU A 793 4.89 -8.75 27.15
N PHE A 794 5.51 -7.72 27.74
CA PHE A 794 4.97 -6.35 27.67
C PHE A 794 5.27 -5.71 26.32
N LYS A 795 6.47 -5.95 25.79
CA LYS A 795 6.85 -5.58 24.43
C LYS A 795 8.06 -6.41 24.00
N VAL A 796 7.91 -7.21 22.95
CA VAL A 796 9.01 -8.07 22.45
C VAL A 796 10.26 -7.25 22.12
N TYR A 797 10.08 -6.06 21.51
CA TYR A 797 11.19 -5.16 21.17
C TYR A 797 11.96 -4.68 22.41
N ALA A 798 11.25 -4.34 23.49
CA ALA A 798 11.88 -3.97 24.77
C ALA A 798 12.69 -5.14 25.35
N GLY A 799 12.12 -6.34 25.32
CA GLY A 799 12.79 -7.57 25.75
C GLY A 799 14.07 -7.83 24.99
N ILE A 800 14.04 -7.76 23.65
CA ILE A 800 15.21 -7.94 22.78
C ILE A 800 16.28 -6.87 23.07
N ILE A 801 15.90 -5.59 23.17
CA ILE A 801 16.81 -4.49 23.47
C ILE A 801 17.49 -4.71 24.82
N LEU A 802 16.73 -5.03 25.86
CA LEU A 802 17.26 -5.21 27.21
C LEU A 802 18.13 -6.46 27.32
N LEU A 803 17.67 -7.62 26.86
CA LEU A 803 18.42 -8.87 26.97
C LEU A 803 19.69 -8.84 26.10
N GLY A 804 19.59 -8.35 24.87
CA GLY A 804 20.75 -8.18 24.00
C GLY A 804 21.73 -7.14 24.55
N GLY A 805 21.22 -6.02 25.07
CA GLY A 805 22.04 -4.97 25.68
C GLY A 805 22.76 -5.47 26.94
N LEU A 806 22.05 -6.21 27.79
CA LEU A 806 22.60 -6.83 28.99
C LEU A 806 23.62 -7.93 28.66
N PHE A 807 23.40 -8.70 27.60
CA PHE A 807 24.37 -9.69 27.11
C PHE A 807 25.67 -9.03 26.67
N LEU A 808 25.61 -8.04 25.76
CA LEU A 808 26.80 -7.33 25.28
C LEU A 808 27.53 -6.59 26.40
N HIS A 809 26.78 -5.96 27.30
CA HIS A 809 27.32 -5.36 28.52
C HIS A 809 28.00 -6.39 29.43
N SER A 810 27.44 -7.59 29.57
CA SER A 810 28.05 -8.69 30.32
C SER A 810 29.36 -9.14 29.68
N VAL A 811 29.38 -9.32 28.35
CA VAL A 811 30.59 -9.67 27.60
C VAL A 811 31.66 -8.60 27.80
N GLN A 812 31.32 -7.32 27.66
CA GLN A 812 32.24 -6.22 27.89
C GLN A 812 32.80 -6.22 29.32
N LYS A 813 31.94 -6.38 30.34
CA LYS A 813 32.35 -6.42 31.75
C LYS A 813 33.21 -7.64 32.07
N ILE A 814 32.98 -8.79 31.43
CA ILE A 814 33.83 -9.98 31.59
C ILE A 814 35.20 -9.75 30.95
N ILE A 815 35.25 -9.20 29.72
CA ILE A 815 36.51 -9.00 28.99
C ILE A 815 37.36 -7.90 29.66
N LEU A 816 36.75 -6.76 29.99
CA LEU A 816 37.49 -5.59 30.48
C LEU A 816 37.70 -5.59 32.00
N GLU A 817 36.75 -6.11 32.77
CA GLU A 817 36.74 -6.00 34.24
C GLU A 817 36.72 -7.35 34.97
N ARG A 818 36.67 -8.48 34.24
CA ARG A 818 36.50 -9.85 34.80
C ARG A 818 35.28 -9.99 35.73
N ASN A 819 34.27 -9.15 35.52
CA ASN A 819 33.06 -9.12 36.35
C ASN A 819 31.93 -9.96 35.71
N PHE A 820 31.63 -11.11 36.32
CA PHE A 820 30.58 -12.04 35.89
C PHE A 820 29.19 -11.71 36.44
N LEU A 821 29.05 -10.66 37.26
CA LEU A 821 27.77 -10.29 37.88
C LEU A 821 26.67 -10.01 36.85
N PRO A 822 26.89 -9.24 35.77
CA PRO A 822 25.85 -8.95 34.80
C PRO A 822 25.40 -10.20 34.03
N LEU A 823 26.30 -11.19 33.84
CA LEU A 823 25.96 -12.46 33.20
C LEU A 823 24.93 -13.25 34.01
N LYS A 824 24.99 -13.22 35.35
CA LYS A 824 23.97 -13.87 36.21
C LYS A 824 22.60 -13.22 36.04
N LEU A 825 22.56 -11.89 35.95
CA LEU A 825 21.34 -11.14 35.69
C LEU A 825 20.77 -11.48 34.32
N PHE A 826 21.63 -11.55 33.29
CA PHE A 826 21.25 -11.97 31.94
C PHE A 826 20.63 -13.35 31.95
N LEU A 827 21.35 -14.36 32.45
CA LEU A 827 20.88 -15.75 32.46
C LEU A 827 19.55 -15.90 33.22
N GLY A 828 19.43 -15.29 34.41
CA GLY A 828 18.18 -15.33 35.18
C GLY A 828 17.01 -14.68 34.46
N SER A 829 17.25 -13.52 33.83
CA SER A 829 16.21 -12.81 33.07
C SER A 829 15.83 -13.59 31.81
N SER A 830 16.79 -14.17 31.10
CA SER A 830 16.55 -14.99 29.91
C SER A 830 15.73 -16.25 30.21
N VAL A 831 15.99 -16.91 31.34
CA VAL A 831 15.19 -18.08 31.77
C VAL A 831 13.74 -17.67 32.02
N LEU A 832 13.52 -16.57 32.74
CA LEU A 832 12.16 -16.09 32.99
C LEU A 832 11.48 -15.61 31.69
N SER A 833 12.19 -14.89 30.82
CA SER A 833 11.69 -14.49 29.50
C SER A 833 11.28 -15.70 28.67
N ALA A 834 12.10 -16.74 28.62
CA ALA A 834 11.73 -17.98 27.92
C ALA A 834 10.49 -18.64 28.55
N ALA A 835 10.39 -18.65 29.88
CA ALA A 835 9.26 -19.24 30.59
C ALA A 835 7.92 -18.53 30.30
N VAL A 836 7.93 -17.20 30.15
CA VAL A 836 6.71 -16.44 29.82
C VAL A 836 6.43 -16.37 28.32
N PHE A 837 7.46 -16.40 27.47
CA PHE A 837 7.33 -16.20 26.02
C PHE A 837 7.04 -17.49 25.24
N LEU A 838 7.73 -18.59 25.57
CA LEU A 838 7.65 -19.84 24.79
C LEU A 838 6.25 -20.49 24.76
N PRO A 839 5.43 -20.50 25.84
CA PRO A 839 4.18 -21.25 25.78
C PRO A 839 3.17 -20.68 24.78
N GLN A 840 3.33 -19.44 24.30
CA GLN A 840 2.47 -18.82 23.26
C GLN A 840 3.16 -18.65 21.90
N ASN A 841 4.49 -18.75 21.84
CA ASN A 841 5.29 -18.42 20.64
C ASN A 841 6.09 -19.62 20.09
N SER A 842 5.91 -20.83 20.63
CA SER A 842 6.68 -22.03 20.26
C SER A 842 6.48 -22.53 18.81
N GLN A 843 5.38 -22.16 18.17
CA GLN A 843 5.06 -22.53 16.77
C GLN A 843 5.29 -21.38 15.77
N SER A 844 5.97 -20.31 16.21
CA SER A 844 6.17 -19.10 15.41
C SER A 844 7.12 -19.32 14.22
N GLY A 845 6.68 -18.95 13.02
CA GLY A 845 7.54 -18.85 11.83
C GLY A 845 8.52 -17.67 11.92
N ASN A 846 9.48 -17.58 11.00
CA ASN A 846 10.44 -16.47 10.99
C ASN A 846 9.74 -15.13 10.64
N LEU A 847 9.42 -14.32 11.67
CA LEU A 847 8.67 -13.05 11.59
C LEU A 847 9.51 -11.88 11.07
N LEU A 848 10.82 -11.90 11.27
CA LEU A 848 11.73 -10.86 10.78
C LEU A 848 12.30 -11.25 9.40
N ALA A 849 12.27 -10.30 8.47
CA ALA A 849 12.95 -10.39 7.19
C ALA A 849 14.20 -9.51 7.20
N PHE A 850 15.33 -10.06 6.76
CA PHE A 850 16.56 -9.30 6.59
C PHE A 850 16.43 -8.42 5.35
N SER A 851 16.27 -7.12 5.56
CA SER A 851 16.08 -6.12 4.52
C SER A 851 16.86 -4.86 4.90
N PRO A 852 18.19 -4.88 4.73
CA PRO A 852 19.05 -3.79 5.19
C PRO A 852 18.68 -2.47 4.50
N PHE A 853 18.70 -1.41 5.29
CA PHE A 853 18.41 -0.02 4.89
C PHE A 853 16.98 0.25 4.42
N TRP A 854 16.03 -0.69 4.56
CA TRP A 854 14.66 -0.51 4.06
C TRP A 854 13.98 0.79 4.52
N PHE A 855 14.05 1.14 5.82
CA PHE A 855 13.47 2.41 6.30
C PHE A 855 14.20 3.65 5.76
N ILE A 856 15.51 3.56 5.55
CA ILE A 856 16.30 4.66 5.01
C ILE A 856 15.94 4.88 3.53
N HIS A 857 15.82 3.79 2.78
CA HIS A 857 15.43 3.79 1.37
C HIS A 857 14.01 4.31 1.22
N SER A 858 13.02 3.65 1.83
CA SER A 858 11.61 4.08 1.77
C SER A 858 11.36 5.49 2.30
N MET A 859 12.11 5.97 3.29
CA MET A 859 12.04 7.37 3.74
C MET A 859 12.40 8.35 2.61
N ILE A 860 13.45 8.04 1.85
CA ILE A 860 13.91 8.85 0.72
C ILE A 860 12.99 8.67 -0.49
N ASP A 861 12.55 7.44 -0.74
CA ASP A 861 11.89 7.05 -1.98
C ASP A 861 10.39 7.41 -1.96
N PHE A 862 9.73 7.36 -0.79
CA PHE A 862 8.29 7.62 -0.70
C PHE A 862 7.93 9.12 -0.66
N PRO A 863 7.02 9.61 -1.54
CA PRO A 863 6.63 11.02 -1.60
C PRO A 863 5.95 11.57 -0.35
N ASP A 864 5.28 10.74 0.46
CA ASP A 864 4.63 11.13 1.73
C ASP A 864 5.62 11.27 2.90
N ARG A 865 6.87 10.79 2.73
CA ARG A 865 7.97 10.85 3.71
C ARG A 865 8.92 12.00 3.38
N VAL A 866 10.24 11.79 3.45
CA VAL A 866 11.22 12.78 2.97
C VAL A 866 11.05 12.96 1.46
N GLY A 867 10.91 11.88 0.69
CA GLY A 867 10.61 11.95 -0.74
C GLY A 867 11.65 12.74 -1.53
N TRP A 868 12.93 12.45 -1.34
CA TRP A 868 14.03 13.14 -2.00
C TRP A 868 14.36 12.43 -3.32
N GLU A 869 13.56 12.72 -4.35
CA GLU A 869 13.61 12.11 -5.68
C GLU A 869 15.03 12.05 -6.28
N ARG A 870 15.80 13.16 -6.24
CA ARG A 870 17.18 13.19 -6.74
C ARG A 870 18.09 12.17 -6.05
N LEU A 871 17.93 11.96 -4.75
CA LEU A 871 18.72 10.99 -3.99
C LEU A 871 18.24 9.56 -4.26
N SER A 872 16.93 9.38 -4.49
CA SER A 872 16.33 8.11 -4.90
C SER A 872 16.87 7.64 -6.25
N ILE A 873 16.85 8.51 -7.28
CA ILE A 873 17.34 8.22 -8.63
C ILE A 873 18.86 8.02 -8.65
N ALA A 874 19.61 8.75 -7.81
CA ALA A 874 21.07 8.62 -7.74
C ALA A 874 21.53 7.22 -7.30
N ARG A 875 20.75 6.52 -6.47
CA ARG A 875 21.10 5.19 -5.93
C ARG A 875 21.26 4.11 -7.01
N PRO A 876 20.24 3.78 -7.82
CA PRO A 876 20.41 2.81 -8.90
C PRO A 876 21.38 3.30 -9.98
N ALA A 877 21.48 4.63 -10.21
CA ALA A 877 22.41 5.18 -11.19
C ALA A 877 23.89 4.90 -10.84
N TYR A 878 24.29 5.09 -9.58
CA TYR A 878 25.67 4.82 -9.14
C TYR A 878 26.00 3.33 -9.08
N ILE A 879 25.02 2.48 -8.72
CA ILE A 879 25.18 1.01 -8.78
C ILE A 879 25.44 0.58 -10.22
N THR A 880 24.62 1.04 -11.17
CA THR A 880 24.71 0.66 -12.59
C THR A 880 26.02 1.12 -13.23
N ARG A 881 26.54 2.30 -12.83
CA ARG A 881 27.82 2.83 -13.32
C ARG A 881 29.05 2.29 -12.59
N GLY A 882 28.87 1.44 -11.57
CA GLY A 882 29.96 0.93 -10.74
C GLY A 882 30.66 1.99 -9.86
N GLU A 883 30.01 3.13 -9.61
CA GLU A 883 30.56 4.25 -8.83
C GLU A 883 30.35 4.04 -7.31
N TRP A 884 30.96 2.98 -6.76
CA TRP A 884 30.73 2.52 -5.39
C TRP A 884 30.95 3.58 -4.31
N TRP A 885 31.93 4.47 -4.46
CA TRP A 885 32.18 5.53 -3.48
C TRP A 885 31.01 6.53 -3.41
N LYS A 886 30.37 6.85 -4.55
CA LYS A 886 29.19 7.72 -4.59
C LYS A 886 27.98 7.01 -4.01
N PHE A 887 27.84 5.71 -4.30
CA PHE A 887 26.84 4.86 -3.66
C PHE A 887 26.98 4.88 -2.12
N PHE A 888 28.18 4.61 -1.58
CA PHE A 888 28.39 4.67 -0.12
C PHE A 888 28.16 6.07 0.46
N LEU A 889 28.50 7.12 -0.31
CA LEU A 889 28.23 8.49 0.11
C LEU A 889 26.72 8.75 0.24
N ILE A 890 25.90 8.37 -0.74
CA ILE A 890 24.45 8.60 -0.68
C ILE A 890 23.78 7.75 0.41
N GLU A 891 24.24 6.50 0.63
CA GLU A 891 23.75 5.66 1.71
C GLU A 891 24.09 6.27 3.07
N GLY A 892 25.32 6.81 3.20
CA GLY A 892 25.74 7.56 4.37
C GLY A 892 24.91 8.83 4.60
N VAL A 893 24.61 9.60 3.55
CA VAL A 893 23.73 10.77 3.62
C VAL A 893 22.33 10.36 4.05
N GLY A 894 21.75 9.33 3.45
CA GLY A 894 20.43 8.82 3.81
C GLY A 894 20.36 8.36 5.26
N PHE A 895 21.36 7.63 5.72
CA PHE A 895 21.47 7.19 7.11
C PHE A 895 21.61 8.37 8.09
N LEU A 896 22.40 9.40 7.74
CA LEU A 896 22.51 10.61 8.54
C LEU A 896 21.20 11.38 8.60
N VAL A 897 20.49 11.51 7.47
CA VAL A 897 19.15 12.14 7.42
C VAL A 897 18.17 11.36 8.29
N PHE A 898 18.19 10.03 8.23
CA PHE A 898 17.34 9.19 9.08
C PHE A 898 17.61 9.39 10.58
N ILE A 899 18.89 9.39 11.01
CA ILE A 899 19.24 9.57 12.42
C ILE A 899 18.98 11.01 12.88
N LEU A 900 19.55 12.00 12.20
CA LEU A 900 19.45 13.41 12.61
C LEU A 900 18.01 13.91 12.48
N GLY A 901 17.32 13.48 11.42
CA GLY A 901 15.91 13.77 11.19
C GLY A 901 15.04 13.32 12.34
N ASN A 902 15.14 12.04 12.74
CA ASN A 902 14.36 11.52 13.86
C ASN A 902 14.78 12.11 15.23
N LEU A 903 16.08 12.25 15.49
CA LEU A 903 16.54 12.75 16.78
C LEU A 903 16.21 14.24 16.97
N GLY A 904 16.07 15.02 15.90
CA GLY A 904 15.86 16.46 16.01
C GLY A 904 17.00 17.09 16.81
N THR A 905 16.70 18.00 17.73
CA THR A 905 17.69 18.61 18.63
C THR A 905 18.33 17.66 19.65
N ARG A 906 17.84 16.41 19.76
CA ARG A 906 18.38 15.42 20.70
C ARG A 906 19.68 14.76 20.24
N PHE A 907 20.10 14.92 18.98
CA PHE A 907 21.31 14.29 18.45
C PHE A 907 22.56 14.57 19.31
N VAL A 908 22.58 15.71 20.02
CA VAL A 908 23.66 16.06 20.95
C VAL A 908 23.81 15.07 22.12
N GLY A 909 22.76 14.32 22.46
CA GLY A 909 22.79 13.31 23.52
C GLY A 909 23.74 12.15 23.23
N LEU A 910 24.01 11.86 21.94
CA LEU A 910 24.86 10.74 21.52
C LEU A 910 26.29 10.83 22.10
N TRP A 911 26.82 12.04 22.31
CA TRP A 911 28.17 12.26 22.87
C TRP A 911 28.35 11.75 24.30
N LYS A 912 27.31 11.83 25.15
CA LYS A 912 27.38 11.40 26.55
C LYS A 912 26.80 10.01 26.78
N MET A 913 26.04 9.48 25.83
CA MET A 913 25.44 8.14 25.90
C MET A 913 26.48 7.02 26.07
N ARG A 914 27.68 7.20 25.49
CA ARG A 914 28.80 6.25 25.63
C ARG A 914 29.36 6.09 27.05
N ASN A 915 28.96 6.95 27.98
CA ASN A 915 29.47 6.91 29.36
C ASN A 915 28.82 5.80 30.20
N ASP A 916 27.71 5.21 29.75
CA ASP A 916 27.07 4.07 30.39
C ASP A 916 27.00 2.90 29.40
N SER A 917 27.73 1.82 29.66
CA SER A 917 27.86 0.71 28.72
C SER A 917 26.56 -0.07 28.52
N LEU A 918 25.70 -0.18 29.54
CA LEU A 918 24.42 -0.87 29.40
C LEU A 918 23.49 -0.07 28.48
N ILE A 919 23.36 1.24 28.74
CA ILE A 919 22.53 2.12 27.88
C ILE A 919 23.11 2.20 26.47
N LEU A 920 24.43 2.25 26.32
CA LEU A 920 25.08 2.26 25.02
C LEU A 920 24.69 1.03 24.18
N TRP A 921 24.81 -0.18 24.74
CA TRP A 921 24.46 -1.40 23.99
C TRP A 921 22.96 -1.51 23.71
N MET A 922 22.10 -1.10 24.64
CA MET A 922 20.65 -1.00 24.39
C MET A 922 20.35 -0.03 23.24
N SER A 923 20.99 1.14 23.21
CA SER A 923 20.85 2.13 22.14
C SER A 923 21.36 1.61 20.79
N VAL A 924 22.48 0.88 20.77
CA VAL A 924 23.03 0.27 19.56
C VAL A 924 22.04 -0.73 18.97
N ILE A 925 21.47 -1.62 19.79
CA ILE A 925 20.46 -2.60 19.32
C ILE A 925 19.19 -1.88 18.84
N SER A 926 18.73 -0.87 19.58
CA SER A 926 17.57 -0.06 19.23
C SER A 926 17.71 0.65 17.87
N LEU A 927 18.94 0.97 17.46
CA LEU A 927 19.26 1.56 16.16
C LEU A 927 19.46 0.50 15.07
N ILE A 928 20.22 -0.56 15.34
CA ILE A 928 20.61 -1.56 14.34
C ILE A 928 19.42 -2.40 13.89
N MET A 929 18.52 -2.77 14.80
CA MET A 929 17.36 -3.62 14.47
C MET A 929 16.51 -3.07 13.30
N PRO A 930 16.03 -1.80 13.33
CA PRO A 930 15.28 -1.24 12.21
C PRO A 930 16.16 -1.00 10.97
N VAL A 931 17.47 -0.80 11.12
CA VAL A 931 18.37 -0.63 9.97
C VAL A 931 18.56 -1.94 9.20
N LEU A 932 18.47 -3.10 9.86
CA LEU A 932 18.73 -4.40 9.22
C LEU A 932 17.47 -5.23 8.93
N PHE A 933 16.39 -5.02 9.68
CA PHE A 933 15.24 -5.92 9.67
C PHE A 933 13.91 -5.19 9.54
N ILE A 934 13.01 -5.80 8.76
CA ILE A 934 11.58 -5.49 8.71
C ILE A 934 10.77 -6.67 9.22
N GLN A 935 9.54 -6.45 9.65
CA GLN A 935 8.63 -7.52 10.06
C GLN A 935 7.70 -7.88 8.89
N LYS A 936 7.50 -9.18 8.65
CA LYS A 936 6.53 -9.65 7.65
C LYS A 936 5.10 -9.20 8.02
N GLY A 937 4.27 -8.87 7.04
CA GLY A 937 2.94 -8.29 7.23
C GLY A 937 2.99 -6.76 7.30
N THR A 938 3.47 -6.19 8.42
CA THR A 938 3.61 -4.73 8.55
C THR A 938 5.03 -4.28 8.86
N ASN A 939 5.58 -3.46 7.96
CA ASN A 939 6.91 -2.89 8.14
C ASN A 939 6.96 -1.90 9.31
N TRP A 940 5.84 -1.27 9.69
CA TRP A 940 5.78 -0.26 10.78
C TRP A 940 6.23 -0.82 12.14
N ASN A 941 6.12 -2.13 12.34
CA ASN A 941 6.39 -2.76 13.62
C ASN A 941 7.85 -2.66 14.05
N THR A 942 8.82 -2.84 13.14
CA THR A 942 10.25 -2.80 13.52
C THR A 942 10.79 -1.39 13.76
N ILE A 943 10.12 -0.32 13.30
CA ILE A 943 10.55 1.05 13.62
C ILE A 943 10.43 1.35 15.12
N GLN A 944 9.59 0.61 15.84
CA GLN A 944 9.35 0.82 17.28
C GLN A 944 10.60 0.55 18.15
N PHE A 945 11.57 -0.22 17.65
CA PHE A 945 12.89 -0.33 18.28
C PHE A 945 13.57 1.04 18.42
N PHE A 946 13.43 1.89 17.39
CA PHE A 946 14.03 3.21 17.35
C PHE A 946 13.45 4.17 18.41
N TYR A 947 12.24 3.89 18.93
CA TYR A 947 11.61 4.76 19.94
C TYR A 947 12.40 4.74 21.27
N TYR A 948 12.99 3.60 21.63
CA TYR A 948 13.89 3.49 22.78
C TYR A 948 15.19 4.27 22.56
N PHE A 949 15.74 4.22 21.33
CA PHE A 949 16.91 5.02 20.95
C PHE A 949 16.64 6.53 21.11
N ILE A 950 15.47 6.99 20.69
CA ILE A 950 15.03 8.39 20.87
C ILE A 950 15.00 8.77 22.36
N TYR A 951 14.44 7.92 23.22
CA TYR A 951 14.40 8.15 24.66
C TYR A 951 15.81 8.25 25.28
N PHE A 952 16.69 7.30 24.97
CA PHE A 952 18.06 7.33 25.48
C PHE A 952 18.82 8.57 25.03
N ALA A 953 18.67 8.97 23.77
CA ALA A 953 19.24 10.23 23.28
C ALA A 953 18.71 11.42 24.09
N ALA A 954 17.39 11.52 24.32
CA ALA A 954 16.75 12.62 25.04
C ALA A 954 17.29 12.82 26.47
N ILE A 955 17.50 11.73 27.22
CA ILE A 955 18.08 11.76 28.58
C ILE A 955 19.44 12.47 28.58
N PHE A 956 20.31 12.15 27.61
CA PHE A 956 21.65 12.71 27.58
C PHE A 956 21.70 14.10 26.93
N SER A 957 20.73 14.47 26.08
CA SER A 957 20.70 15.79 25.43
C SER A 957 20.69 16.93 26.44
N GLY A 958 19.86 16.84 27.48
CA GLY A 958 19.80 17.84 28.54
C GLY A 958 21.14 18.01 29.26
N LEU A 959 21.83 16.90 29.52
CA LEU A 959 23.15 16.91 30.16
C LEU A 959 24.24 17.52 29.29
N VAL A 960 24.15 17.37 27.97
CA VAL A 960 25.11 17.95 27.02
C VAL A 960 24.88 19.45 26.89
N TRP A 961 23.62 19.90 26.74
CA TRP A 961 23.29 21.32 26.65
C TRP A 961 23.71 22.12 27.89
N VAL A 962 23.55 21.55 29.09
CA VAL A 962 24.08 22.20 30.31
C VAL A 962 25.61 22.30 30.28
N SER A 963 26.31 21.27 29.83
CA SER A 963 27.77 21.31 29.70
C SER A 963 28.24 22.31 28.63
N ILE A 964 27.50 22.48 27.54
CA ILE A 964 27.77 23.51 26.53
C ILE A 964 27.58 24.90 27.15
N TYR A 965 26.44 25.15 27.79
CA TYR A 965 26.13 26.43 28.45
C TYR A 965 27.17 26.85 29.49
N GLN A 966 27.76 25.89 30.22
CA GLN A 966 28.81 26.16 31.19
C GLN A 966 30.16 26.54 30.56
N LYS A 967 30.40 26.19 29.30
CA LYS A 967 31.68 26.41 28.60
C LYS A 967 31.70 27.67 27.72
N ILE A 968 30.54 28.25 27.42
CA ILE A 968 30.41 29.42 26.54
C ILE A 968 29.98 30.67 27.33
N PRO A 969 30.19 31.89 26.80
CA PRO A 969 29.74 33.11 27.46
C PRO A 969 28.24 33.07 27.78
N LYS A 970 27.86 33.52 28.99
CA LYS A 970 26.49 33.38 29.53
C LYS A 970 25.41 33.92 28.60
N ILE A 971 25.66 35.04 27.93
CA ILE A 971 24.71 35.67 27.00
C ILE A 971 24.50 34.78 25.77
N ILE A 972 25.59 34.34 25.13
CA ILE A 972 25.55 33.43 23.97
C ILE A 972 24.87 32.11 24.36
N GLY A 973 25.22 31.56 25.53
CA GLY A 973 24.61 30.33 26.02
C GLY A 973 23.12 30.48 26.32
N PHE A 974 22.69 31.64 26.83
CA PHE A 974 21.27 31.91 27.07
C PHE A 974 20.48 32.01 25.76
N ILE A 975 21.01 32.71 24.75
CA ILE A 975 20.40 32.81 23.41
C ILE A 975 20.31 31.42 22.78
N LEU A 976 21.39 30.65 22.82
CA LEU A 976 21.44 29.30 22.24
C LEU A 976 20.46 28.35 22.92
N ILE A 977 20.42 28.30 24.26
CA ILE A 977 19.44 27.47 24.98
C ILE A 977 18.01 27.91 24.65
N SER A 978 17.74 29.22 24.63
CA SER A 978 16.39 29.72 24.32
C SER A 978 15.96 29.33 22.91
N PHE A 979 16.84 29.46 21.93
CA PHE A 979 16.60 29.00 20.56
C PHE A 979 16.32 27.50 20.50
N ILE A 980 17.14 26.68 21.16
CA ILE A 980 16.94 25.22 21.20
C ILE A 980 15.59 24.87 21.85
N LEU A 981 15.22 25.51 22.96
CA LEU A 981 13.93 25.29 23.60
C LEU A 981 12.75 25.71 22.72
N LEU A 982 12.91 26.69 21.83
CA LEU A 982 11.86 27.10 20.89
C LEU A 982 11.70 26.14 19.72
N ILE A 983 12.80 25.61 19.16
CA ILE A 983 12.72 24.72 17.98
C ILE A 983 12.46 23.25 18.31
N THR A 984 12.85 22.81 19.51
CA THR A 984 12.72 21.41 19.95
C THR A 984 11.29 20.87 19.87
N PRO A 985 10.23 21.63 20.25
CA PRO A 985 8.87 21.11 20.27
C PRO A 985 8.07 21.33 18.98
N ILE A 986 8.62 21.93 17.92
CA ILE A 986 7.83 22.39 16.75
C ILE A 986 6.96 21.26 16.15
N SER A 987 7.54 20.12 15.78
CA SER A 987 6.81 18.99 15.19
C SER A 987 5.89 18.29 16.21
N SER A 988 6.31 18.20 17.47
CA SER A 988 5.47 17.65 18.54
C SER A 988 4.24 18.51 18.81
N VAL A 989 4.37 19.85 18.79
CA VAL A 989 3.26 20.80 18.97
C VAL A 989 2.31 20.75 17.79
N ALA A 990 2.83 20.60 16.57
CA ALA A 990 2.00 20.36 15.39
C ALA A 990 1.16 19.08 15.52
N THR A 991 1.75 18.01 16.05
CA THR A 991 1.03 16.75 16.33
C THR A 991 0.01 16.94 17.45
N PHE A 992 0.40 17.58 18.56
CA PHE A 992 -0.46 17.86 19.70
C PHE A 992 -1.69 18.71 19.31
N ARG A 993 -1.57 19.59 18.30
CA ARG A 993 -2.72 20.34 17.78
C ARG A 993 -3.88 19.43 17.35
N ASN A 994 -3.59 18.21 16.90
CA ASN A 994 -4.61 17.23 16.50
C ASN A 994 -5.52 16.81 17.66
N ALA A 995 -5.09 16.92 18.92
CA ALA A 995 -5.96 16.65 20.08
C ALA A 995 -7.16 17.62 20.16
N PHE A 996 -7.08 18.79 19.51
CA PHE A 996 -8.11 19.83 19.52
C PHE A 996 -8.94 19.91 18.23
N TYR A 997 -8.75 18.97 17.30
CA TYR A 997 -9.59 18.89 16.11
C TYR A 997 -11.06 18.64 16.54
N PRO A 998 -12.08 19.22 15.88
CA PRO A 998 -13.44 19.24 16.43
C PRO A 998 -14.08 17.84 16.46
N ASN A 999 -14.04 17.11 15.35
CA ASN A 999 -14.73 15.82 15.17
C ASN A 999 -13.74 14.65 15.13
N PRO A 1000 -14.06 13.50 15.75
CA PRO A 1000 -13.21 12.32 15.64
C PRO A 1000 -13.23 11.80 14.19
N PRO A 1001 -12.11 11.29 13.65
CA PRO A 1001 -12.08 10.74 12.29
C PRO A 1001 -12.85 9.43 12.13
N ALA A 1002 -13.09 8.69 13.21
CA ALA A 1002 -13.80 7.40 13.17
C ALA A 1002 -14.87 7.33 14.28
N MET A 1003 -15.96 6.59 14.03
CA MET A 1003 -17.04 6.41 14.98
C MET A 1003 -17.67 5.01 14.94
N LEU A 1004 -18.29 4.61 16.05
CA LEU A 1004 -19.31 3.57 16.10
C LEU A 1004 -20.65 4.26 16.33
N SER A 1005 -21.60 4.12 15.41
CA SER A 1005 -22.88 4.84 15.51
C SER A 1005 -23.70 4.38 16.72
N GLY A 1006 -24.68 5.18 17.14
CA GLY A 1006 -25.64 4.80 18.17
C GLY A 1006 -26.42 3.53 17.82
N GLY A 1007 -26.80 3.37 16.54
CA GLY A 1007 -27.50 2.18 16.05
C GLY A 1007 -26.64 0.91 16.08
N GLU A 1008 -25.38 0.98 15.64
CA GLU A 1008 -24.45 -0.13 15.75
C GLU A 1008 -24.12 -0.45 17.22
N LEU A 1009 -23.91 0.58 18.06
CA LEU A 1009 -23.64 0.39 19.49
C LEU A 1009 -24.80 -0.31 20.21
N GLU A 1010 -26.05 0.07 19.94
CA GLU A 1010 -27.24 -0.60 20.48
C GLU A 1010 -27.26 -2.08 20.09
N ALA A 1011 -27.03 -2.38 18.81
CA ALA A 1011 -27.00 -3.74 18.28
C ALA A 1011 -25.88 -4.59 18.91
N LEU A 1012 -24.68 -4.03 19.03
CA LEU A 1012 -23.54 -4.71 19.64
C LEU A 1012 -23.73 -4.92 21.15
N ASN A 1013 -24.34 -3.98 21.87
CA ASN A 1013 -24.72 -4.16 23.28
C ASN A 1013 -25.77 -5.26 23.44
N PHE A 1014 -26.76 -5.31 22.53
CA PHE A 1014 -27.71 -6.42 22.50
C PHE A 1014 -27.01 -7.76 22.27
N LEU A 1015 -26.10 -7.84 21.30
CA LEU A 1015 -25.34 -9.05 20.98
C LEU A 1015 -24.40 -9.45 22.13
N GLN A 1016 -23.81 -8.49 22.85
CA GLN A 1016 -23.02 -8.72 24.06
C GLN A 1016 -23.85 -9.47 25.12
N SER A 1017 -25.12 -9.11 25.30
CA SER A 1017 -26.03 -9.73 26.29
C SER A 1017 -26.41 -11.19 26.01
N LYS A 1018 -26.15 -11.68 24.79
CA LYS A 1018 -26.44 -13.07 24.40
C LYS A 1018 -25.34 -14.04 24.84
N SER A 1019 -25.67 -15.34 24.87
CA SER A 1019 -24.70 -16.40 25.16
C SER A 1019 -23.50 -16.34 24.21
N ASP A 1020 -22.35 -16.80 24.68
CA ASP A 1020 -21.13 -16.78 23.88
C ASP A 1020 -21.27 -17.63 22.61
N GLY A 1021 -20.57 -17.24 21.54
CA GLY A 1021 -20.66 -17.91 20.25
C GLY A 1021 -19.96 -17.11 19.15
N VAL A 1022 -19.58 -17.79 18.05
CA VAL A 1022 -18.89 -17.15 16.93
C VAL A 1022 -19.83 -16.23 16.17
N VAL A 1023 -19.37 -15.01 15.89
CA VAL A 1023 -20.12 -14.02 15.10
C VAL A 1023 -19.57 -13.98 13.67
N LEU A 1024 -20.45 -14.12 12.69
CA LEU A 1024 -20.17 -13.85 11.29
C LEU A 1024 -20.58 -12.41 10.97
N THR A 1025 -19.69 -11.62 10.37
CA THR A 1025 -19.96 -10.26 9.92
C THR A 1025 -19.49 -10.08 8.48
N TYR A 1026 -19.98 -9.06 7.80
CA TYR A 1026 -19.57 -8.73 6.44
C TYR A 1026 -18.10 -8.27 6.43
N PRO A 1027 -17.27 -8.74 5.49
CA PRO A 1027 -15.84 -8.42 5.48
C PRO A 1027 -15.62 -6.95 5.12
N PHE A 1028 -14.56 -6.36 5.65
CA PHE A 1028 -14.20 -4.98 5.36
C PHE A 1028 -14.06 -4.75 3.84
N ASP A 1029 -14.61 -3.64 3.35
CA ASP A 1029 -14.47 -3.22 1.96
C ASP A 1029 -13.95 -1.78 1.92
N LYS A 1030 -12.69 -1.65 1.53
CA LYS A 1030 -11.97 -0.37 1.45
C LYS A 1030 -12.66 0.63 0.51
N ASN A 1031 -13.41 0.15 -0.49
CA ASN A 1031 -14.10 1.02 -1.45
C ASN A 1031 -15.33 1.70 -0.83
N LEU A 1032 -15.85 1.19 0.29
CA LEU A 1032 -17.00 1.78 0.96
C LEU A 1032 -16.69 3.11 1.61
N ARG A 1033 -15.44 3.38 1.96
CA ARG A 1033 -15.08 4.61 2.66
C ARG A 1033 -15.45 5.87 1.89
N SER A 1034 -15.41 5.85 0.55
CA SER A 1034 -15.83 6.97 -0.30
C SER A 1034 -17.34 7.26 -0.21
N ARG A 1035 -18.14 6.32 0.31
CA ARG A 1035 -19.61 6.45 0.50
C ARG A 1035 -20.01 7.09 1.83
N PHE A 1036 -19.05 7.36 2.73
CA PHE A 1036 -19.30 7.90 4.07
C PHE A 1036 -18.64 9.26 4.24
N SER A 1037 -19.31 10.17 4.94
CA SER A 1037 -18.71 11.40 5.44
C SER A 1037 -17.94 11.16 6.74
N ASP A 1038 -16.89 11.94 6.99
CA ASP A 1038 -16.23 12.01 8.31
C ASP A 1038 -17.24 12.55 9.36
N PRO A 1039 -17.41 11.91 10.55
CA PRO A 1039 -16.73 10.70 11.06
C PRO A 1039 -17.13 9.40 10.34
N TYR A 1040 -16.14 8.62 9.91
CA TYR A 1040 -16.39 7.33 9.24
C TYR A 1040 -16.83 6.24 10.23
N SER A 1041 -17.81 5.38 9.88
CA SER A 1041 -18.10 4.18 10.68
C SER A 1041 -16.85 3.28 10.78
N LEU A 1042 -16.64 2.64 11.94
CA LEU A 1042 -15.56 1.67 12.16
C LEU A 1042 -15.54 0.54 11.12
N ALA A 1043 -16.71 0.16 10.58
CA ALA A 1043 -16.81 -0.84 9.52
C ALA A 1043 -16.25 -0.41 8.16
N VAL A 1044 -16.00 0.89 7.96
CA VAL A 1044 -15.49 1.45 6.69
C VAL A 1044 -14.26 2.36 6.86
N TYR A 1045 -13.89 2.69 8.10
CA TYR A 1045 -12.73 3.52 8.40
C TYR A 1045 -11.42 2.81 8.06
N ASP A 1046 -11.25 1.62 8.64
CA ASP A 1046 -10.14 0.68 8.45
C ASP A 1046 -10.63 -0.72 8.86
N THR A 1047 -9.93 -1.77 8.43
CA THR A 1047 -10.26 -3.14 8.86
C THR A 1047 -10.05 -3.26 10.37
N SER A 1048 -11.06 -3.61 11.17
CA SER A 1048 -10.91 -3.65 12.63
C SER A 1048 -11.73 -4.76 13.26
N ALA A 1049 -11.29 -5.25 14.44
CA ALA A 1049 -12.01 -6.25 15.23
C ALA A 1049 -13.12 -5.64 16.11
N TYR A 1050 -13.86 -4.66 15.59
CA TYR A 1050 -14.78 -3.85 16.41
C TYR A 1050 -15.97 -4.66 16.93
N VAL A 1051 -16.47 -5.63 16.18
CA VAL A 1051 -17.54 -6.51 16.66
C VAL A 1051 -17.06 -7.30 17.89
N SER A 1052 -15.85 -7.89 17.84
CA SER A 1052 -15.28 -8.54 19.02
C SER A 1052 -14.99 -7.56 20.17
N ALA A 1053 -14.55 -6.34 19.87
CA ALA A 1053 -14.23 -5.33 20.89
C ALA A 1053 -15.43 -4.92 21.75
N PHE A 1054 -16.63 -4.85 21.16
CA PHE A 1054 -17.84 -4.42 21.86
C PHE A 1054 -18.69 -5.59 22.38
N THR A 1055 -18.67 -6.74 21.71
CA THR A 1055 -19.47 -7.90 22.12
C THR A 1055 -18.72 -8.87 23.04
N GLY A 1056 -17.39 -8.82 23.02
CA GLY A 1056 -16.50 -9.82 23.61
C GLY A 1056 -16.55 -11.19 22.92
N LYS A 1057 -17.30 -11.36 21.83
CA LYS A 1057 -17.43 -12.62 21.09
C LYS A 1057 -16.38 -12.66 19.97
N ALA A 1058 -15.76 -13.82 19.76
CA ALA A 1058 -14.84 -13.99 18.66
C ALA A 1058 -15.59 -13.95 17.32
N THR A 1059 -15.00 -13.31 16.32
CA THR A 1059 -15.57 -13.25 14.98
C THR A 1059 -14.92 -14.27 14.05
N TYR A 1060 -15.67 -14.71 13.04
CA TYR A 1060 -15.17 -15.70 12.09
C TYR A 1060 -13.92 -15.21 11.35
N ILE A 1061 -13.97 -13.98 10.87
CA ILE A 1061 -12.85 -13.23 10.30
C ILE A 1061 -13.11 -11.72 10.46
N GLU A 1062 -12.18 -11.02 11.10
CA GLU A 1062 -12.08 -9.55 11.14
C GLU A 1062 -10.61 -9.16 11.30
N ASP A 1063 -10.30 -7.89 11.03
CA ASP A 1063 -8.97 -7.29 11.18
C ASP A 1063 -7.90 -7.99 10.33
N GLU A 1064 -8.03 -7.84 9.00
CA GLU A 1064 -7.14 -8.45 8.02
C GLU A 1064 -5.66 -8.12 8.27
N VAL A 1065 -5.37 -6.88 8.70
CA VAL A 1065 -4.01 -6.43 9.02
C VAL A 1065 -3.43 -7.27 10.16
N GLN A 1066 -4.18 -7.50 11.23
CA GLN A 1066 -3.70 -8.34 12.34
C GLN A 1066 -3.57 -9.81 11.91
N GLN A 1067 -4.49 -10.33 11.09
CA GLN A 1067 -4.37 -11.71 10.61
C GLN A 1067 -3.15 -11.93 9.73
N GLU A 1068 -2.79 -10.94 8.90
CA GLU A 1068 -1.55 -10.95 8.12
C GLU A 1068 -0.30 -10.91 9.01
N ILE A 1069 -0.31 -10.06 10.06
CA ILE A 1069 0.78 -9.98 11.05
C ILE A 1069 1.00 -11.32 11.76
N PHE A 1070 -0.07 -12.06 12.05
CA PHE A 1070 0.00 -13.38 12.68
C PHE A 1070 0.33 -14.52 11.72
N GLN A 1071 0.34 -14.25 10.41
CA GLN A 1071 0.50 -15.25 9.35
C GLN A 1071 -0.58 -16.34 9.40
N ASN A 1072 -1.80 -15.96 9.78
CA ASN A 1072 -2.96 -16.84 9.70
C ASN A 1072 -3.35 -17.02 8.23
N ASP A 1073 -3.84 -18.20 7.85
CA ASP A 1073 -4.45 -18.43 6.54
C ASP A 1073 -5.87 -17.85 6.50
N TYR A 1074 -5.96 -16.52 6.43
CA TYR A 1074 -7.21 -15.78 6.56
C TYR A 1074 -7.93 -15.55 5.23
N ARG A 1075 -7.21 -15.62 4.10
CA ARG A 1075 -7.74 -15.38 2.76
C ARG A 1075 -8.87 -16.34 2.42
N LYS A 1076 -8.70 -17.63 2.76
CA LYS A 1076 -9.75 -18.64 2.61
C LYS A 1076 -11.05 -18.24 3.32
N ARG A 1077 -10.96 -17.78 4.58
CA ARG A 1077 -12.14 -17.35 5.34
C ARG A 1077 -12.81 -16.14 4.71
N LEU A 1078 -12.04 -15.16 4.23
CA LEU A 1078 -12.61 -13.98 3.54
C LEU A 1078 -13.42 -14.37 2.31
N VAL A 1079 -12.90 -15.30 1.49
CA VAL A 1079 -13.64 -15.79 0.31
C VAL A 1079 -14.91 -16.51 0.73
N GLU A 1080 -14.85 -17.40 1.72
CA GLU A 1080 -16.03 -18.12 2.21
C GLU A 1080 -17.11 -17.17 2.76
N VAL A 1081 -16.72 -16.10 3.46
CA VAL A 1081 -17.67 -15.07 3.93
C VAL A 1081 -18.31 -14.33 2.75
N LYS A 1082 -17.51 -13.92 1.75
CA LYS A 1082 -18.05 -13.26 0.54
C LYS A 1082 -19.02 -14.17 -0.20
N GLU A 1083 -18.74 -15.47 -0.30
CA GLU A 1083 -19.64 -16.44 -0.92
C GLU A 1083 -20.94 -16.65 -0.13
N PHE A 1084 -20.86 -16.67 1.21
CA PHE A 1084 -22.03 -16.75 2.07
C PHE A 1084 -22.97 -15.55 1.84
N PHE A 1085 -22.45 -14.33 1.88
CA PHE A 1085 -23.25 -13.12 1.65
C PHE A 1085 -23.62 -12.91 0.17
N GLY A 1086 -22.88 -13.52 -0.77
CA GLY A 1086 -23.16 -13.51 -2.20
C GLY A 1086 -24.29 -14.44 -2.66
N GLY A 1087 -24.86 -15.25 -1.76
CA GLY A 1087 -26.08 -16.02 -2.02
C GLY A 1087 -25.88 -17.33 -2.79
N ARG A 1088 -24.88 -18.15 -2.42
CA ARG A 1088 -24.54 -19.42 -3.09
C ARG A 1088 -25.68 -20.46 -3.15
N ASN A 1089 -25.86 -21.28 -2.11
CA ASN A 1089 -26.93 -22.29 -2.00
C ASN A 1089 -27.17 -22.62 -0.51
N SER A 1090 -28.43 -22.73 -0.11
CA SER A 1090 -28.86 -23.05 1.26
C SER A 1090 -28.18 -24.29 1.87
N ALA A 1091 -27.92 -25.35 1.09
CA ALA A 1091 -27.25 -26.55 1.59
C ALA A 1091 -25.79 -26.28 1.99
N TRP A 1092 -25.08 -25.49 1.19
CA TRP A 1092 -23.71 -25.05 1.50
C TRP A 1092 -23.71 -24.06 2.66
N ASN A 1093 -24.64 -23.08 2.67
CA ASN A 1093 -24.78 -22.11 3.77
C ASN A 1093 -24.96 -22.83 5.11
N ARG A 1094 -25.83 -23.85 5.16
CA ARG A 1094 -26.06 -24.65 6.37
C ARG A 1094 -24.79 -25.35 6.84
N GLU A 1095 -24.06 -25.98 5.93
CA GLU A 1095 -22.83 -26.70 6.26
C GLU A 1095 -21.71 -25.74 6.68
N PHE A 1096 -21.54 -24.62 5.98
CA PHE A 1096 -20.61 -23.55 6.31
C PHE A 1096 -20.84 -23.02 7.74
N LEU A 1097 -22.08 -22.65 8.07
CA LEU A 1097 -22.43 -22.17 9.41
C LEU A 1097 -22.19 -23.23 10.49
N ARG A 1098 -22.51 -24.50 10.20
CA ARG A 1098 -22.33 -25.62 11.13
C ARG A 1098 -20.86 -25.96 11.38
N VAL A 1099 -20.06 -26.11 10.33
CA VAL A 1099 -18.64 -26.48 10.40
C VAL A 1099 -17.84 -25.40 11.13
N ASN A 1100 -18.14 -24.14 10.83
CA ASN A 1100 -17.47 -22.99 11.44
C ASN A 1100 -18.09 -22.54 12.77
N ARG A 1101 -19.10 -23.27 13.27
CA ARG A 1101 -19.77 -23.02 14.55
C ARG A 1101 -20.29 -21.58 14.69
N ILE A 1102 -20.81 -21.02 13.60
CA ILE A 1102 -21.40 -19.67 13.61
C ILE A 1102 -22.69 -19.70 14.42
N HIS A 1103 -22.78 -18.85 15.44
CA HIS A 1103 -23.97 -18.72 16.29
C HIS A 1103 -24.78 -17.47 15.94
N TYR A 1104 -24.09 -16.39 15.58
CA TYR A 1104 -24.73 -15.12 15.26
C TYR A 1104 -24.23 -14.58 13.93
N ILE A 1105 -25.11 -13.87 13.21
CA ILE A 1105 -24.76 -13.10 12.03
C ILE A 1105 -25.08 -11.64 12.33
N TYR A 1106 -24.06 -10.78 12.31
CA TYR A 1106 -24.17 -9.33 12.50
C TYR A 1106 -24.04 -8.65 11.13
N VAL A 1107 -25.04 -7.89 10.72
CA VAL A 1107 -25.06 -7.26 9.39
C VAL A 1107 -25.48 -5.80 9.49
N PRO A 1108 -24.54 -4.86 9.31
CA PRO A 1108 -24.89 -3.48 9.05
C PRO A 1108 -25.67 -3.35 7.73
N LYS A 1109 -26.83 -2.70 7.76
CA LYS A 1109 -27.77 -2.62 6.64
C LYS A 1109 -27.20 -1.92 5.41
N PHE A 1110 -26.22 -1.03 5.59
CA PHE A 1110 -25.56 -0.33 4.48
C PHE A 1110 -24.73 -1.24 3.55
N PHE A 1111 -24.46 -2.49 3.96
CA PHE A 1111 -23.88 -3.51 3.07
C PHE A 1111 -24.90 -4.10 2.08
N ASN A 1112 -26.20 -3.80 2.23
CA ASN A 1112 -27.29 -4.24 1.33
C ASN A 1112 -27.31 -5.76 1.09
N VAL A 1113 -26.99 -6.55 2.11
CA VAL A 1113 -27.12 -8.00 2.08
C VAL A 1113 -28.61 -8.37 1.99
N GLY A 1114 -28.96 -9.28 1.07
CA GLY A 1114 -30.33 -9.77 0.90
C GLY A 1114 -30.90 -10.44 2.16
N VAL A 1115 -32.23 -10.51 2.26
CA VAL A 1115 -32.90 -11.16 3.39
C VAL A 1115 -32.61 -12.66 3.37
N PHE A 1116 -32.08 -13.19 4.48
CA PHE A 1116 -31.94 -14.63 4.71
C PHE A 1116 -33.34 -15.27 4.78
N ASN A 1117 -33.64 -16.16 3.83
CA ASN A 1117 -34.90 -16.90 3.78
C ASN A 1117 -34.77 -18.33 4.33
N GLU A 1118 -33.59 -18.69 4.85
CA GLU A 1118 -33.30 -20.00 5.39
C GLU A 1118 -33.95 -20.24 6.76
N ILE A 1119 -34.65 -21.37 6.92
CA ILE A 1119 -35.40 -21.74 8.14
C ILE A 1119 -34.50 -21.78 9.39
N PHE A 1120 -33.20 -22.04 9.23
CA PHE A 1120 -32.24 -22.14 10.32
C PHE A 1120 -31.55 -20.81 10.68
N ILE A 1121 -31.92 -19.69 10.05
CA ILE A 1121 -31.44 -18.34 10.35
C ILE A 1121 -32.62 -17.51 10.83
N LYS A 1122 -32.62 -17.14 12.12
CA LYS A 1122 -33.72 -16.38 12.73
C LYS A 1122 -33.27 -14.97 13.07
N LYS A 1123 -33.96 -13.95 12.55
CA LYS A 1123 -33.70 -12.55 12.98
C LYS A 1123 -34.08 -12.39 14.46
N ILE A 1124 -33.15 -11.89 15.27
CA ILE A 1124 -33.33 -11.70 16.73
C ILE A 1124 -33.24 -10.23 17.16
N PHE A 1125 -32.73 -9.35 16.30
CA PHE A 1125 -32.68 -7.89 16.53
C PHE A 1125 -32.72 -7.16 15.19
N GLU A 1126 -33.37 -6.00 15.19
CA GLU A 1126 -33.48 -5.10 14.06
C GLU A 1126 -33.60 -3.67 14.56
N ASN A 1127 -32.75 -2.77 14.04
CA ASN A 1127 -32.95 -1.33 14.15
C ASN A 1127 -32.75 -0.65 12.79
N ARG A 1128 -32.56 0.67 12.77
CA ARG A 1128 -32.39 1.42 11.51
C ARG A 1128 -31.11 1.10 10.77
N GLU A 1129 -30.08 0.62 11.46
CA GLU A 1129 -28.72 0.49 10.91
C GLU A 1129 -28.22 -0.95 10.87
N VAL A 1130 -28.72 -1.85 11.70
CA VAL A 1130 -28.20 -3.22 11.84
C VAL A 1130 -29.33 -4.24 11.97
N ASP A 1131 -29.12 -5.40 11.35
CA ASP A 1131 -29.85 -6.63 11.63
C ASP A 1131 -28.92 -7.66 12.30
N ILE A 1132 -29.44 -8.40 13.28
CA ILE A 1132 -28.74 -9.55 13.89
C ILE A 1132 -29.61 -10.79 13.78
N PHE A 1133 -28.97 -11.88 13.36
CA PHE A 1133 -29.58 -13.19 13.22
C PHE A 1133 -28.92 -14.21 14.15
N GLU A 1134 -29.71 -15.18 14.62
CA GLU A 1134 -29.29 -16.35 15.36
C GLU A 1134 -29.35 -17.58 14.44
N VAL A 1135 -28.30 -18.40 14.50
CA VAL A 1135 -28.20 -19.65 13.74
C VAL A 1135 -28.67 -20.82 14.61
N GLN A 1136 -29.66 -21.57 14.12
CA GLN A 1136 -30.30 -22.68 14.83
C GLN A 1136 -30.02 -24.01 14.11
N ILE A 1137 -28.76 -24.43 14.07
CA ILE A 1137 -28.28 -25.63 13.32
C ILE A 1137 -27.73 -26.70 14.24
#